data_AF-A0A0B7N8X6-F1
#
_entry.id   AF-A0A0B7N8X6-F1
#
_cell.length_a   1.000
_cell.length_b   1.000
_cell.length_c   1.000
_cell.angle_alpha   90.00
_cell.angle_beta   90.00
_cell.angle_gamma   90.00
#
_symmetry.space_group_name_H-M   'P 1'
#
loop_
_entity.id
_entity.type
_entity.pdbx_description
1 polymer ?
#
loop_
_entity_poly.entity_id
_entity_poly.type
_entity_poly.pdbx_seq_one_letter_code
_entity_poly.pdbx_strand_id
1 'polypeptide(L)'
;MAYIYYSLAVLLVIFCIYRPFITKLDKAKYSALGGVSFFAPFVIDYNNKAAATASLYNNNANNMTSILNLVQLNSAVATSLTAPPLFSDALVLFMLTAFIVSLCGLLTRWQFPVTFIKPCSSALVSNFVRHGLSISLILLAIIDQYVSRQSASFALTIIGLLWYIAGPYFVRRAKVIAVTSIISTLLGYFVCRTAYTHSSLYAVSVLDCALFVLVVVLSCSTLDYLDTILNTFPHLIQKDKSKQAALQDQSSLSYWIAIIRLVSSMPNESDLHASPIDDLETAIRVLGPASRSWKTMAALFPINLRQDLCLLYAFFRTADDLVDDAPTRKQCEQNLITIRRFLREVFFPKQTTKSYDNLHDLTLPGHINWDHYATLLPNQDVLAIFRNFARISHYLCPRAMSELTDAWEHDLRGEPVKKQKDLLNYAALISGTFGELCTCAIMYKTGRGNWGKLKNNSVRNDYVLSRARATGQCLQLINIARDVVADSLVGRCYVPLQYMPYPSLDMYHILKVARTPLLVGEHTLKSFSIRILGLADQISDKAQKGIDGLPEEVQDSIRAAFEIYMAIGPTLINAPGFPLRAKVSKRQQQWIALRCIYGFRGSVARAVATKFSEAVSVYSRAFARLSNARKAAPRAIASAI
;
A
#
# COMPACT_ATOMS: atom_id res chain seq x y z
N MET A 1 16.77 34.41 -1.08
CA MET A 1 17.31 33.08 -1.41
C MET A 1 17.36 32.14 -0.22
N ALA A 2 17.64 32.59 1.02
CA ALA A 2 17.70 31.71 2.20
C ALA A 2 16.45 30.83 2.39
N TYR A 3 15.24 31.40 2.29
CA TYR A 3 13.98 30.64 2.41
C TYR A 3 13.75 29.62 1.27
N ILE A 4 14.28 29.86 0.06
CA ILE A 4 14.28 28.87 -1.03
C ILE A 4 15.19 27.69 -0.66
N TYR A 5 16.38 27.95 -0.11
CA TYR A 5 17.29 26.89 0.32
C TYR A 5 16.70 26.06 1.46
N TYR A 6 16.07 26.67 2.47
CA TYR A 6 15.45 25.95 3.57
C TYR A 6 14.26 25.09 3.10
N SER A 7 13.38 25.64 2.27
CA SER A 7 12.25 24.88 1.71
C SER A 7 12.72 23.73 0.82
N LEU A 8 13.73 23.95 -0.03
CA LEU A 8 14.33 22.91 -0.84
C LEU A 8 14.97 21.81 0.01
N ALA A 9 15.75 22.16 1.03
CA ALA A 9 16.43 21.19 1.88
C ALA A 9 15.42 20.26 2.59
N VAL A 10 14.37 20.83 3.18
CA VAL A 10 13.37 20.05 3.90
C VAL A 10 12.50 19.23 2.95
N LEU A 11 12.14 19.78 1.78
CA LEU A 11 11.51 19.02 0.71
C LEU A 11 12.37 17.83 0.28
N LEU A 12 13.66 18.03 0.03
CA LEU A 12 14.57 16.98 -0.42
C LEU A 12 14.66 15.84 0.60
N VAL A 13 14.70 16.13 1.90
CA VAL A 13 14.72 15.08 2.93
C VAL A 13 13.44 14.25 2.91
N ILE A 14 12.27 14.88 2.99
CA ILE A 14 11.00 14.14 3.03
C ILE A 14 10.73 13.42 1.70
N PHE A 15 11.07 14.06 0.58
CA PHE A 15 10.88 13.52 -0.76
C PHE A 15 11.80 12.33 -0.97
N CYS A 16 13.06 12.39 -0.56
CA CYS A 16 13.97 11.23 -0.65
C CYS A 16 13.40 10.02 0.08
N ILE A 17 12.85 10.21 1.30
CA ILE A 17 12.24 9.13 2.10
C ILE A 17 10.97 8.59 1.42
N TYR A 18 10.13 9.46 0.87
CA TYR A 18 8.83 9.06 0.33
C TYR A 18 8.87 8.63 -1.15
N ARG A 19 9.88 9.06 -1.91
CA ARG A 19 10.03 8.83 -3.36
C ARG A 19 9.74 7.39 -3.81
N PRO A 20 10.26 6.35 -3.14
CA PRO A 20 10.03 4.97 -3.57
C PRO A 20 8.56 4.52 -3.48
N PHE A 21 7.73 5.29 -2.77
CA PHE A 21 6.35 4.97 -2.46
C PHE A 21 5.34 5.86 -3.19
N ILE A 22 5.81 6.82 -3.99
CA ILE A 22 4.97 7.75 -4.74
C ILE A 22 4.12 6.96 -5.74
N THR A 23 2.80 7.05 -5.57
CA THR A 23 1.83 6.44 -6.48
C THR A 23 1.49 7.38 -7.64
N LYS A 24 0.76 6.89 -8.64
CA LYS A 24 0.19 7.73 -9.70
C LYS A 24 -0.78 8.79 -9.15
N LEU A 25 -1.54 8.44 -8.11
CA LEU A 25 -2.41 9.40 -7.41
C LEU A 25 -1.59 10.51 -6.77
N ASP A 26 -0.45 10.19 -6.15
CA ASP A 26 0.43 11.20 -5.54
C ASP A 26 1.05 12.12 -6.59
N LYS A 27 1.45 11.58 -7.76
CA LYS A 27 1.87 12.41 -8.90
C LYS A 27 0.79 13.41 -9.30
N ALA A 28 -0.47 12.98 -9.37
CA ALA A 28 -1.57 13.89 -9.64
C ALA A 28 -1.77 14.94 -8.53
N LYS A 29 -1.62 14.57 -7.25
CA LYS A 29 -1.64 15.53 -6.13
C LYS A 29 -0.52 16.57 -6.26
N TYR A 30 0.72 16.14 -6.53
CA TYR A 30 1.86 17.03 -6.74
C TYR A 30 1.59 18.02 -7.87
N SER A 31 1.11 17.54 -9.02
CA SER A 31 0.85 18.37 -10.18
C SER A 31 -0.32 19.34 -9.96
N ALA A 32 -1.46 18.85 -9.47
CA ALA A 32 -2.67 19.67 -9.31
C ALA A 32 -2.52 20.68 -8.17
N LEU A 33 -2.21 20.22 -6.96
CA LEU A 33 -2.07 21.10 -5.79
C LEU A 33 -0.84 22.00 -5.91
N GLY A 34 0.28 21.45 -6.41
CA GLY A 34 1.48 22.24 -6.66
C GLY A 34 1.25 23.31 -7.72
N GLY A 35 0.55 22.98 -8.82
CA GLY A 35 0.19 23.94 -9.85
C GLY A 35 -0.67 25.09 -9.30
N VAL A 36 -1.70 24.78 -8.53
CA VAL A 36 -2.54 25.80 -7.86
C VAL A 36 -1.70 26.70 -6.95
N SER A 37 -0.84 26.12 -6.10
CA SER A 37 0.04 26.87 -5.21
C SER A 37 1.07 27.74 -5.95
N PHE A 38 1.58 27.26 -7.09
CA PHE A 38 2.53 28.00 -7.93
C PHE A 38 1.86 29.20 -8.61
N PHE A 39 0.64 29.05 -9.13
CA PHE A 39 -0.07 30.13 -9.82
C PHE A 39 -0.75 31.12 -8.87
N ALA A 40 -1.01 30.74 -7.61
CA ALA A 40 -1.73 31.57 -6.65
C ALA A 40 -1.14 32.99 -6.47
N PRO A 41 0.19 33.20 -6.29
CA PRO A 41 0.75 34.55 -6.17
C PRO A 41 0.49 35.44 -7.39
N PHE A 42 0.54 34.87 -8.61
CA PHE A 42 0.30 35.62 -9.84
C PHE A 42 -1.15 36.04 -9.98
N VAL A 43 -2.09 35.14 -9.63
CA VAL A 43 -3.53 35.44 -9.64
C VAL A 43 -3.87 36.51 -8.61
N ILE A 44 -3.29 36.41 -7.41
CA ILE A 44 -3.47 37.40 -6.34
C ILE A 44 -2.92 38.77 -6.77
N ASP A 45 -1.70 38.83 -7.32
CA ASP A 45 -1.10 40.07 -7.81
C ASP A 45 -1.92 40.71 -8.94
N TYR A 46 -2.38 39.89 -9.90
CA TYR A 46 -3.25 40.36 -10.98
C TYR A 46 -4.56 40.97 -10.44
N ASN A 47 -5.24 40.28 -9.53
CA ASN A 47 -6.49 40.76 -8.93
C ASN A 47 -6.27 42.04 -8.11
N ASN A 48 -5.17 42.13 -7.36
CA ASN A 48 -4.83 43.32 -6.59
C ASN A 48 -4.56 44.53 -7.50
N LYS A 49 -3.84 44.34 -8.61
CA LYS A 49 -3.61 45.39 -9.61
C LYS A 49 -4.90 45.81 -10.30
N ALA A 50 -5.76 44.86 -10.66
CA ALA A 50 -7.06 45.14 -11.24
C ALA A 50 -7.96 45.96 -10.28
N ALA A 51 -8.01 45.58 -9.00
CA ALA A 51 -8.76 46.30 -7.97
C ALA A 51 -8.19 47.70 -7.70
N ALA A 52 -6.86 47.85 -7.65
CA ALA A 52 -6.21 49.15 -7.51
C ALA A 52 -6.51 50.07 -8.71
N THR A 53 -6.50 49.53 -9.93
CA THR A 53 -6.85 50.26 -11.16
C THR A 53 -8.32 50.69 -11.15
N ALA A 54 -9.24 49.82 -10.73
CA ALA A 54 -10.66 50.15 -10.59
C ALA A 54 -10.92 51.21 -9.51
N SER A 55 -10.22 51.14 -8.38
CA SER A 55 -10.29 52.14 -7.31
C SER A 55 -9.75 53.50 -7.75
N LEU A 56 -8.63 53.52 -8.48
CA LEU A 56 -8.08 54.74 -9.10
C LEU A 56 -9.05 55.33 -10.12
N TYR A 57 -9.71 54.50 -10.93
CA TYR A 57 -10.70 54.97 -11.90
C TYR A 57 -11.94 55.58 -11.22
N ASN A 58 -12.47 54.94 -10.17
CA ASN A 58 -13.59 55.47 -9.38
C ASN A 58 -13.24 56.74 -8.60
N ASN A 59 -12.04 56.83 -8.01
CA ASN A 59 -11.58 58.05 -7.33
C ASN A 59 -11.30 59.19 -8.32
N ASN A 60 -10.83 58.89 -9.53
CA ASN A 60 -10.60 59.89 -10.58
C ASN A 60 -11.89 60.34 -11.28
N ALA A 61 -12.91 59.48 -11.38
CA ALA A 61 -14.24 59.88 -11.84
C ALA A 61 -14.91 60.89 -10.88
N ASN A 62 -14.61 60.79 -9.59
CA ASN A 62 -15.06 61.76 -8.58
C ASN A 62 -14.22 63.06 -8.54
N ASN A 63 -13.03 63.08 -9.15
CA ASN A 63 -12.08 64.20 -9.15
C ASN A 63 -11.89 64.85 -10.54
N MET A 64 -12.75 64.56 -11.52
CA MET A 64 -12.69 65.17 -12.86
C MET A 64 -13.14 66.65 -12.83
N THR A 65 -12.22 67.55 -12.47
CA THR A 65 -12.33 68.99 -12.78
C THR A 65 -11.07 69.58 -13.42
N SER A 66 -10.07 68.79 -13.81
CA SER A 66 -8.85 69.36 -14.42
C SER A 66 -8.14 68.40 -15.40
N ILE A 67 -8.10 68.81 -16.67
CA ILE A 67 -7.43 68.14 -17.80
C ILE A 67 -5.89 68.08 -17.63
N LEU A 68 -5.30 68.90 -16.75
CA LEU A 68 -3.86 68.97 -16.49
C LEU A 68 -3.31 67.75 -15.72
N ASN A 69 -4.15 67.01 -14.99
CA ASN A 69 -3.72 65.82 -14.24
C ASN A 69 -3.59 64.55 -15.11
N LEU A 70 -4.14 64.54 -16.33
CA LEU A 70 -4.05 63.37 -17.22
C LEU A 70 -2.65 63.17 -17.81
N VAL A 71 -1.87 64.25 -17.97
CA VAL A 71 -0.53 64.19 -18.60
C VAL A 71 0.55 63.76 -17.60
N GLN A 72 0.43 64.11 -16.31
CA GLN A 72 1.35 63.64 -15.27
C GLN A 72 1.20 62.14 -14.95
N LEU A 73 0.03 61.55 -15.22
CA LEU A 73 -0.26 60.14 -14.96
C LEU A 73 0.56 59.19 -15.85
N ASN A 74 0.83 59.55 -17.10
CA ASN A 74 1.66 58.71 -17.99
C ASN A 74 3.14 58.71 -17.59
N SER A 75 3.62 59.75 -16.92
CA SER A 75 5.02 59.87 -16.48
C SER A 75 5.27 59.30 -15.07
N ALA A 76 4.29 59.33 -14.16
CA ALA A 76 4.45 58.83 -12.79
C ALA A 76 4.21 57.32 -12.63
N VAL A 77 3.47 56.69 -13.56
CA VAL A 77 3.27 55.22 -13.60
C VAL A 77 4.57 54.47 -13.95
N ALA A 78 5.58 55.17 -14.48
CA ALA A 78 6.85 54.57 -14.90
C ALA A 78 7.93 54.48 -13.80
N THR A 79 7.71 55.02 -12.59
CA THR A 79 8.79 55.13 -11.58
C THR A 79 8.38 54.62 -10.20
N SER A 80 8.29 53.30 -10.03
CA SER A 80 8.78 52.54 -8.83
C SER A 80 8.41 51.04 -8.85
N LEU A 81 8.26 50.41 -10.01
CA LEU A 81 7.96 48.97 -10.11
C LEU A 81 9.25 48.13 -10.13
N THR A 82 9.98 48.10 -9.02
CA THR A 82 10.76 46.88 -8.73
C THR A 82 9.73 45.80 -8.42
N ALA A 83 9.35 45.03 -9.45
CA ALA A 83 8.36 43.97 -9.33
C ALA A 83 8.69 43.07 -8.12
N PRO A 84 7.71 42.73 -7.26
CA PRO A 84 7.95 41.78 -6.18
C PRO A 84 8.46 40.46 -6.78
N PRO A 85 9.26 39.69 -6.04
CA PRO A 85 9.81 38.44 -6.54
C PRO A 85 8.71 37.35 -6.48
N LEU A 86 7.62 37.54 -7.23
CA LEU A 86 6.44 36.68 -7.32
C LEU A 86 6.82 35.24 -7.69
N PHE A 87 7.83 35.10 -8.55
CA PHE A 87 8.33 33.80 -8.96
C PHE A 87 8.97 33.02 -7.81
N SER A 88 9.74 33.68 -6.92
CA SER A 88 10.33 32.98 -5.77
C SER A 88 9.28 32.61 -4.74
N ASP A 89 8.26 33.46 -4.55
CA ASP A 89 7.14 33.18 -3.67
C ASP A 89 6.34 31.98 -4.20
N ALA A 90 6.06 31.95 -5.51
CA ALA A 90 5.42 30.83 -6.21
C ALA A 90 6.22 29.52 -6.09
N LEU A 91 7.54 29.59 -6.27
CA LEU A 91 8.42 28.42 -6.14
C LEU A 91 8.41 27.86 -4.71
N VAL A 92 8.40 28.74 -3.71
CA VAL A 92 8.38 28.33 -2.30
C VAL A 92 7.04 27.70 -1.92
N LEU A 93 5.92 28.27 -2.36
CA LEU A 93 4.60 27.67 -2.16
C LEU A 93 4.50 26.31 -2.85
N PHE A 94 5.02 26.17 -4.07
CA PHE A 94 5.12 24.88 -4.75
C PHE A 94 5.93 23.86 -3.94
N MET A 95 7.11 24.25 -3.45
CA MET A 95 7.96 23.36 -2.64
C MET A 95 7.32 22.98 -1.30
N LEU A 96 6.65 23.93 -0.63
CA LEU A 96 5.91 23.67 0.60
C LEU A 96 4.72 22.72 0.34
N THR A 97 3.99 22.89 -0.76
CA THR A 97 2.93 21.95 -1.15
C THR A 97 3.49 20.56 -1.43
N ALA A 98 4.60 20.46 -2.17
CA ALA A 98 5.26 19.17 -2.40
C ALA A 98 5.72 18.53 -1.08
N PHE A 99 6.21 19.33 -0.12
CA PHE A 99 6.54 18.84 1.22
C PHE A 99 5.30 18.28 1.94
N ILE A 100 4.19 19.03 1.95
CA ILE A 100 2.94 18.63 2.60
C ILE A 100 2.39 17.33 1.98
N VAL A 101 2.35 17.24 0.66
CA VAL A 101 1.89 16.03 -0.06
C VAL A 101 2.76 14.83 0.32
N SER A 102 4.09 15.00 0.35
CA SER A 102 5.04 13.94 0.73
C SER A 102 4.86 13.49 2.19
N LEU A 103 4.72 14.45 3.11
CA LEU A 103 4.54 14.17 4.53
C LEU A 103 3.19 13.49 4.79
N CYS A 104 2.12 13.97 4.16
CA CYS A 104 0.79 13.37 4.23
C CYS A 104 0.85 11.92 3.75
N GLY A 105 1.39 11.68 2.54
CA GLY A 105 1.56 10.34 1.99
C GLY A 105 2.40 9.41 2.86
N LEU A 106 3.49 9.92 3.47
CA LEU A 106 4.34 9.13 4.37
C LEU A 106 3.60 8.70 5.63
N LEU A 107 2.83 9.59 6.26
CA LEU A 107 2.11 9.30 7.50
C LEU A 107 0.84 8.47 7.28
N THR A 108 0.16 8.63 6.15
CA THR A 108 -1.10 7.93 5.88
C THR A 108 -0.93 6.51 5.35
N ARG A 109 0.23 6.19 4.75
CA ARG A 109 0.51 4.90 4.08
C ARG A 109 0.36 3.66 4.97
N TRP A 110 0.60 3.78 6.27
CA TRP A 110 0.73 2.63 7.18
C TRP A 110 -0.61 1.99 7.59
N GLN A 111 -1.73 2.61 7.24
CA GLN A 111 -3.07 2.15 7.56
C GLN A 111 -3.87 2.01 6.27
N PHE A 112 -4.85 1.11 6.22
CA PHE A 112 -5.74 1.01 5.08
C PHE A 112 -6.81 2.12 5.15
N PRO A 113 -6.93 3.01 4.15
CA PRO A 113 -7.95 4.05 4.13
C PRO A 113 -9.37 3.51 4.33
N VAL A 114 -9.67 2.34 3.75
CA VAL A 114 -10.99 1.70 3.80
C VAL A 114 -11.44 1.39 5.23
N THR A 115 -10.54 1.13 6.18
CA THR A 115 -10.92 0.85 7.58
C THR A 115 -11.44 2.09 8.32
N PHE A 116 -11.32 3.28 7.73
CA PHE A 116 -11.87 4.53 8.27
C PHE A 116 -13.24 4.89 7.68
N ILE A 117 -13.77 4.07 6.77
CA ILE A 117 -15.14 4.16 6.28
C ILE A 117 -16.01 3.28 7.18
N LYS A 118 -17.10 3.81 7.73
CA LYS A 118 -17.96 3.07 8.66
C LYS A 118 -19.43 3.17 8.23
N PRO A 119 -19.89 2.22 7.41
CA PRO A 119 -21.26 2.21 6.93
C PRO A 119 -22.31 2.03 8.03
N CYS A 120 -22.00 1.27 9.08
CA CYS A 120 -22.92 1.07 10.21
C CYS A 120 -22.97 2.26 11.20
N SER A 121 -22.47 3.44 10.83
CA SER A 121 -22.55 4.63 11.70
C SER A 121 -23.96 5.21 11.71
N SER A 122 -24.35 5.87 12.82
CA SER A 122 -25.66 6.52 12.92
C SER A 122 -25.84 7.52 11.79
N ALA A 123 -26.89 7.32 10.97
CA ALA A 123 -27.19 8.18 9.83
C ALA A 123 -27.37 9.65 10.26
N LEU A 124 -27.99 9.89 11.42
CA LEU A 124 -28.15 11.24 11.98
C LEU A 124 -26.79 11.89 12.28
N VAL A 125 -25.89 11.16 12.93
CA VAL A 125 -24.55 11.68 13.26
C VAL A 125 -23.74 11.90 11.99
N SER A 126 -23.78 10.95 11.04
CA SER A 126 -23.07 11.05 9.77
C SER A 126 -23.55 12.26 8.94
N ASN A 127 -24.87 12.45 8.85
CA ASN A 127 -25.47 13.59 8.16
C ASN A 127 -25.16 14.93 8.84
N PHE A 128 -25.20 14.99 10.17
CA PHE A 128 -24.82 16.19 10.90
C PHE A 128 -23.34 16.53 10.70
N VAL A 129 -22.45 15.54 10.79
CA VAL A 129 -21.01 15.75 10.57
C VAL A 129 -20.74 16.20 9.13
N ARG A 130 -21.43 15.60 8.14
CA ARG A 130 -21.24 15.95 6.71
C ARG A 130 -21.81 17.31 6.37
N HIS A 131 -23.10 17.53 6.63
CA HIS A 131 -23.83 18.72 6.19
C HIS A 131 -23.74 19.85 7.20
N GLY A 132 -23.96 19.58 8.48
CA GLY A 132 -23.98 20.60 9.53
C GLY A 132 -22.67 21.38 9.61
N LEU A 133 -21.55 20.67 9.78
CA LEU A 133 -20.23 21.31 9.84
C LEU A 133 -19.81 21.98 8.53
N SER A 134 -20.16 21.39 7.38
CA SER A 134 -19.90 22.02 6.08
C SER A 134 -20.64 23.35 5.93
N ILE A 135 -21.94 23.38 6.25
CA ILE A 135 -22.77 24.59 6.19
C ILE A 135 -22.22 25.64 7.18
N SER A 136 -21.89 25.23 8.42
CA SER A 136 -21.32 26.15 9.42
C SER A 136 -20.01 26.79 8.94
N LEU A 137 -19.13 26.02 8.29
CA LEU A 137 -17.87 26.54 7.74
C LEU A 137 -18.09 27.51 6.58
N ILE A 138 -19.05 27.23 5.70
CA ILE A 138 -19.42 28.12 4.59
C ILE A 138 -20.07 29.41 5.12
N LEU A 139 -20.95 29.32 6.11
CA LEU A 139 -21.54 30.50 6.76
C LEU A 139 -20.46 31.34 7.45
N LEU A 140 -19.51 30.71 8.15
CA LEU A 140 -18.39 31.42 8.75
C LEU A 140 -17.52 32.10 7.67
N ALA A 141 -17.30 31.45 6.52
CA ALA A 141 -16.60 32.05 5.40
C ALA A 141 -17.29 33.31 4.85
N ILE A 142 -18.62 33.27 4.74
CA ILE A 142 -19.43 34.42 4.31
C ILE A 142 -19.31 35.55 5.33
N ILE A 143 -19.47 35.26 6.62
CA ILE A 143 -19.32 36.27 7.69
C ILE A 143 -17.93 36.89 7.67
N ASP A 144 -16.89 36.08 7.52
CA ASP A 144 -15.51 36.54 7.51
C ASP A 144 -15.17 37.42 6.29
N GLN A 145 -15.85 37.19 5.15
CA GLN A 145 -15.78 38.06 3.99
C GLN A 145 -16.24 39.50 4.31
N TYR A 146 -17.29 39.65 5.13
CA TYR A 146 -17.76 40.96 5.60
C TYR A 146 -16.79 41.65 6.56
N VAL A 147 -15.97 40.88 7.29
CA VAL A 147 -14.98 41.40 8.26
C VAL A 147 -13.61 41.70 7.61
N SER A 148 -13.54 41.68 6.26
CA SER A 148 -12.34 42.01 5.46
C SER A 148 -11.15 41.05 5.58
N ARG A 149 -11.36 39.79 5.99
CA ARG A 149 -10.31 38.73 5.95
C ARG A 149 -10.50 37.78 4.76
N GLN A 150 -10.11 38.25 3.57
CA GLN A 150 -10.36 37.51 2.33
C GLN A 150 -9.66 36.12 2.27
N SER A 151 -8.47 35.98 2.86
CA SER A 151 -7.72 34.70 2.87
C SER A 151 -8.43 33.61 3.68
N ALA A 152 -8.95 33.97 4.85
CA ALA A 152 -9.64 33.03 5.74
C ALA A 152 -11.02 32.65 5.20
N SER A 153 -11.77 33.60 4.64
CA SER A 153 -13.02 33.32 3.92
C SER A 153 -12.83 32.30 2.79
N PHE A 154 -11.81 32.47 1.93
CA PHE A 154 -11.53 31.51 0.86
C PHE A 154 -11.17 30.12 1.40
N ALA A 155 -10.26 30.05 2.38
CA ALA A 155 -9.86 28.78 2.97
C ALA A 155 -11.03 28.05 3.64
N LEU A 156 -11.86 28.75 4.41
CA LEU A 156 -13.04 28.19 5.06
C LEU A 156 -14.08 27.67 4.06
N THR A 157 -14.25 28.36 2.93
CA THR A 157 -15.12 27.90 1.84
C THR A 157 -14.63 26.57 1.28
N ILE A 158 -13.35 26.48 0.92
CA ILE A 158 -12.75 25.24 0.40
C ILE A 158 -12.80 24.12 1.44
N ILE A 159 -12.47 24.41 2.70
CA ILE A 159 -12.56 23.43 3.78
C ILE A 159 -14.00 22.94 3.94
N GLY A 160 -15.01 23.82 3.89
CA GLY A 160 -16.42 23.48 3.94
C GLY A 160 -16.85 22.53 2.81
N LEU A 161 -16.38 22.78 1.57
CA LEU A 161 -16.64 21.90 0.42
C LEU A 161 -15.95 20.53 0.56
N LEU A 162 -14.68 20.50 0.99
CA LEU A 162 -13.96 19.26 1.25
C LEU A 162 -14.61 18.46 2.39
N TRP A 163 -15.11 19.16 3.41
CA TRP A 163 -15.83 18.56 4.52
C TRP A 163 -17.15 17.92 4.11
N TYR A 164 -17.88 18.55 3.18
CA TYR A 164 -19.08 17.94 2.60
C TYR A 164 -18.77 16.59 1.91
N ILE A 165 -17.59 16.44 1.31
CA ILE A 165 -17.20 15.22 0.63
C ILE A 165 -16.71 14.16 1.63
N ALA A 166 -15.82 14.53 2.55
CA ALA A 166 -15.03 13.57 3.34
C ALA A 166 -15.00 13.86 4.87
N GLY A 167 -15.92 14.68 5.39
CA GLY A 167 -15.96 15.11 6.80
C GLY A 167 -15.87 13.96 7.83
N PRO A 168 -16.74 12.94 7.77
CA PRO A 168 -16.66 11.80 8.69
C PRO A 168 -15.32 11.05 8.63
N TYR A 169 -14.73 10.95 7.44
CA TYR A 169 -13.40 10.37 7.22
C TYR A 169 -12.30 11.22 7.88
N PHE A 170 -12.38 12.55 7.81
CA PHE A 170 -11.45 13.45 8.50
C PHE A 170 -11.48 13.27 10.01
N VAL A 171 -12.67 13.20 10.62
CA VAL A 171 -12.83 13.00 12.06
C VAL A 171 -12.14 11.71 12.50
N ARG A 172 -12.33 10.62 11.75
CA ARG A 172 -11.72 9.32 12.05
C ARG A 172 -10.19 9.30 11.83
N ARG A 173 -9.65 10.21 11.02
CA ARG A 173 -8.21 10.39 10.79
C ARG A 173 -7.62 11.65 11.43
N ALA A 174 -8.33 12.25 12.39
CA ALA A 174 -7.99 13.54 12.99
C ALA A 174 -6.55 13.57 13.54
N LYS A 175 -6.06 12.47 14.12
CA LYS A 175 -4.68 12.39 14.63
C LYS A 175 -3.62 12.63 13.55
N VAL A 176 -3.75 11.96 12.40
CA VAL A 176 -2.78 12.07 11.31
C VAL A 176 -2.90 13.44 10.63
N ILE A 177 -4.13 13.93 10.45
CA ILE A 177 -4.40 15.27 9.92
C ILE A 177 -3.77 16.33 10.83
N ALA A 178 -4.03 16.27 12.14
CA ALA A 178 -3.49 17.22 13.11
C ALA A 178 -1.95 17.21 13.13
N VAL A 179 -1.31 16.04 13.20
CA VAL A 179 0.16 15.93 13.19
C VAL A 179 0.75 16.50 11.91
N THR A 180 0.19 16.15 10.74
CA THR A 180 0.66 16.65 9.44
C THR A 180 0.50 18.17 9.36
N SER A 181 -0.65 18.69 9.80
CA SER A 181 -0.94 20.12 9.79
C SER A 181 -0.03 20.91 10.74
N ILE A 182 0.20 20.42 11.96
CA ILE A 182 1.08 21.09 12.94
C ILE A 182 2.52 21.16 12.41
N ILE A 183 3.08 20.02 11.98
CA ILE A 183 4.47 19.97 11.47
C ILE A 183 4.62 20.89 10.26
N SER A 184 3.68 20.82 9.32
CA SER A 184 3.75 21.62 8.09
C SER A 184 3.51 23.11 8.33
N THR A 185 2.65 23.47 9.29
CA THR A 185 2.42 24.88 9.65
C THR A 185 3.63 25.49 10.31
N LEU A 186 4.24 24.80 11.28
CA LEU A 186 5.46 25.28 11.95
C LEU A 186 6.61 25.45 10.96
N LEU A 187 6.79 24.47 10.07
CA LEU A 187 7.80 24.54 9.02
C LEU A 187 7.50 25.66 8.01
N GLY A 188 6.28 25.72 7.49
CA GLY A 188 5.86 26.73 6.52
C GLY A 188 6.03 28.14 7.07
N TYR A 189 5.59 28.37 8.31
CA TYR A 189 5.77 29.64 8.98
C TYR A 189 7.25 29.99 9.18
N PHE A 190 8.07 29.03 9.62
CA PHE A 190 9.51 29.23 9.74
C PHE A 190 10.15 29.65 8.40
N VAL A 191 9.82 28.94 7.31
CA VAL A 191 10.29 29.27 5.96
C VAL A 191 9.85 30.67 5.55
N CYS A 192 8.56 31.01 5.72
CA CYS A 192 8.01 32.32 5.39
C CYS A 192 8.68 33.46 6.18
N ARG A 193 9.01 33.25 7.47
CA ARG A 193 9.71 34.25 8.30
C ARG A 193 11.16 34.49 7.88
N THR A 194 11.76 33.58 7.12
CA THR A 194 13.08 33.76 6.51
C THR A 194 13.03 34.40 5.12
N ALA A 195 11.84 34.78 4.64
CA ALA A 195 11.66 35.54 3.40
C ALA A 195 12.16 36.98 3.54
N TYR A 196 12.42 37.64 2.41
CA TYR A 196 12.82 39.04 2.41
C TYR A 196 11.66 39.93 2.86
N THR A 197 11.96 41.08 3.46
CA THR A 197 10.95 42.04 3.97
C THR A 197 9.98 42.54 2.89
N HIS A 198 10.38 42.53 1.62
CA HIS A 198 9.53 42.91 0.48
C HIS A 198 8.77 41.74 -0.19
N SER A 199 8.94 40.50 0.30
CA SER A 199 8.18 39.34 -0.18
C SER A 199 6.79 39.31 0.46
N SER A 200 5.78 38.89 -0.32
CA SER A 200 4.42 38.69 0.19
C SER A 200 4.37 37.63 1.29
N LEU A 201 5.28 36.65 1.24
CA LEU A 201 5.37 35.56 2.22
C LEU A 201 5.88 36.02 3.59
N TYR A 202 6.63 37.12 3.67
CA TYR A 202 7.16 37.62 4.95
C TYR A 202 6.06 38.11 5.89
N ALA A 203 4.98 38.66 5.31
CA ALA A 203 3.83 39.19 6.03
C ALA A 203 2.80 38.11 6.42
N VAL A 204 3.00 36.85 6.00
CA VAL A 204 2.06 35.75 6.25
C VAL A 204 1.98 35.44 7.75
N SER A 205 0.77 35.49 8.30
CA SER A 205 0.55 35.13 9.69
C SER A 205 0.62 33.61 9.92
N VAL A 206 0.80 33.18 11.17
CA VAL A 206 0.71 31.75 11.53
C VAL A 206 -0.67 31.19 11.13
N LEU A 207 -1.73 32.00 11.27
CA LEU A 207 -3.09 31.61 10.92
C LEU A 207 -3.25 31.38 9.41
N ASP A 208 -2.74 32.27 8.56
CA ASP A 208 -2.77 32.10 7.11
C ASP A 208 -2.00 30.84 6.67
N CYS A 209 -0.83 30.60 7.28
CA CYS A 209 -0.06 29.39 7.04
C CYS A 209 -0.84 28.13 7.47
N ALA A 210 -1.50 28.17 8.63
CA ALA A 210 -2.29 27.05 9.14
C ALA A 210 -3.48 26.73 8.21
N LEU A 211 -4.17 27.76 7.71
CA LEU A 211 -5.29 27.62 6.79
C LEU A 211 -4.85 27.06 5.44
N PHE A 212 -3.76 27.57 4.86
CA PHE A 212 -3.17 27.03 3.64
C PHE A 212 -2.81 25.55 3.79
N VAL A 213 -2.09 25.21 4.86
CA VAL A 213 -1.69 23.83 5.15
C VAL A 213 -2.92 22.93 5.31
N LEU A 214 -3.94 23.39 6.05
CA LEU A 214 -5.15 22.61 6.29
C LEU A 214 -5.90 22.34 4.97
N VAL A 215 -6.02 23.32 4.08
CA VAL A 215 -6.61 23.12 2.74
C VAL A 215 -5.87 22.03 1.96
N VAL A 216 -4.53 22.06 1.94
CA VAL A 216 -3.72 21.08 1.21
C VAL A 216 -3.83 19.68 1.84
N VAL A 217 -3.77 19.57 3.17
CA VAL A 217 -3.87 18.30 3.90
C VAL A 217 -5.25 17.66 3.73
N LEU A 218 -6.33 18.46 3.83
CA LEU A 218 -7.69 17.98 3.62
C LEU A 218 -7.95 17.61 2.16
N SER A 219 -7.36 18.34 1.20
CA SER A 219 -7.43 18.00 -0.23
C SER A 219 -6.76 16.64 -0.50
N CYS A 220 -5.57 16.40 0.06
CA CYS A 220 -4.90 15.10 -0.02
C CYS A 220 -5.77 13.98 0.57
N SER A 221 -6.33 14.21 1.76
CA SER A 221 -7.18 13.25 2.47
C SER A 221 -8.49 12.96 1.72
N THR A 222 -9.05 13.96 1.04
CA THR A 222 -10.27 13.82 0.21
C THR A 222 -9.99 12.97 -1.01
N LEU A 223 -8.86 13.19 -1.69
CA LEU A 223 -8.47 12.39 -2.85
C LEU A 223 -8.20 10.92 -2.46
N ASP A 224 -7.56 10.68 -1.31
CA ASP A 224 -7.39 9.32 -0.77
C ASP A 224 -8.74 8.65 -0.48
N TYR A 225 -9.68 9.40 0.10
CA TYR A 225 -11.02 8.90 0.40
C TYR A 225 -11.81 8.55 -0.87
N LEU A 226 -11.77 9.41 -1.88
CA LEU A 226 -12.44 9.17 -3.17
C LEU A 226 -11.84 7.96 -3.91
N ASP A 227 -10.50 7.84 -3.96
CA ASP A 227 -9.83 6.67 -4.55
C ASP A 227 -10.21 5.38 -3.79
N THR A 228 -10.34 5.45 -2.47
CA THR A 228 -10.74 4.32 -1.62
C THR A 228 -12.18 3.86 -1.92
N ILE A 229 -13.12 4.79 -2.04
CA ILE A 229 -14.51 4.48 -2.39
C ILE A 229 -14.57 3.89 -3.79
N LEU A 230 -13.88 4.49 -4.76
CA LEU A 230 -13.87 4.01 -6.14
C LEU A 230 -13.30 2.59 -6.24
N ASN A 231 -12.26 2.26 -5.46
CA ASN A 231 -11.66 0.93 -5.44
C ASN A 231 -12.51 -0.11 -4.71
N THR A 232 -13.21 0.28 -3.64
CA THR A 232 -14.01 -0.63 -2.81
C THR A 232 -15.41 -0.87 -3.39
N PHE A 233 -16.01 0.19 -3.94
CA PHE A 233 -17.37 0.21 -4.49
C PHE A 233 -17.38 0.71 -5.95
N PRO A 234 -16.63 0.06 -6.88
CA PRO A 234 -16.55 0.53 -8.27
C PRO A 234 -17.90 0.48 -9.00
N HIS A 235 -18.85 -0.33 -8.50
CA HIS A 235 -20.20 -0.45 -9.06
C HIS A 235 -21.04 0.82 -8.94
N LEU A 236 -20.68 1.75 -8.05
CA LEU A 236 -21.32 3.07 -7.95
C LEU A 236 -21.18 3.87 -9.25
N ILE A 237 -20.08 3.64 -9.99
CA ILE A 237 -19.80 4.33 -11.25
C ILE A 237 -19.89 3.40 -12.46
N GLN A 238 -19.41 2.16 -12.33
CA GLN A 238 -19.37 1.19 -13.42
C GLN A 238 -19.76 -0.20 -12.90
N LYS A 239 -20.98 -0.66 -13.23
CA LYS A 239 -21.47 -1.99 -12.84
C LYS A 239 -20.75 -3.13 -13.58
N ASP A 240 -20.31 -2.89 -14.81
CA ASP A 240 -19.63 -3.91 -15.63
C ASP A 240 -18.19 -4.12 -15.16
N LYS A 241 -17.95 -5.25 -14.47
CA LYS A 241 -16.64 -5.69 -13.96
C LYS A 241 -15.54 -5.70 -15.04
N SER A 242 -15.88 -5.95 -16.30
CA SER A 242 -14.88 -5.98 -17.40
C SER A 242 -14.33 -4.57 -17.71
N LYS A 243 -15.13 -3.53 -17.47
CA LYS A 243 -14.78 -2.12 -17.71
C LYS A 243 -14.17 -1.43 -16.49
N GLN A 244 -14.28 -2.03 -15.29
CA GLN A 244 -13.73 -1.47 -14.05
C GLN A 244 -12.18 -1.36 -14.06
N ALA A 245 -11.48 -2.11 -14.92
CA ALA A 245 -10.03 -2.00 -15.08
C ALA A 245 -9.57 -0.61 -15.51
N ALA A 246 -10.37 0.10 -16.32
CA ALA A 246 -10.05 1.46 -16.76
C ALA A 246 -10.07 2.47 -15.60
N LEU A 247 -10.67 2.11 -14.46
CA LEU A 247 -10.74 2.94 -13.27
C LEU A 247 -9.53 2.77 -12.35
N GLN A 248 -8.57 1.89 -12.68
CA GLN A 248 -7.41 1.65 -11.84
C GLN A 248 -6.21 2.54 -12.19
N ASP A 249 -6.23 3.22 -13.35
CA ASP A 249 -5.13 4.08 -13.79
C ASP A 249 -5.37 5.56 -13.45
N GLN A 250 -4.75 6.06 -12.37
CA GLN A 250 -4.93 7.45 -11.93
C GLN A 250 -4.32 8.51 -12.88
N SER A 251 -3.50 8.10 -13.85
CA SER A 251 -3.06 8.98 -14.94
C SER A 251 -4.07 9.12 -16.08
N SER A 252 -5.11 8.29 -16.10
CA SER A 252 -6.07 8.27 -17.21
C SER A 252 -7.20 9.29 -17.03
N LEU A 253 -7.71 9.81 -18.15
CA LEU A 253 -8.90 10.65 -18.16
C LEU A 253 -10.14 9.88 -17.63
N SER A 254 -10.24 8.58 -17.95
CA SER A 254 -11.33 7.71 -17.50
C SER A 254 -11.46 7.67 -15.98
N TYR A 255 -10.33 7.60 -15.27
CA TYR A 255 -10.30 7.68 -13.80
C TYR A 255 -10.85 9.01 -13.30
N TRP A 256 -10.38 10.14 -13.83
CA TRP A 256 -10.82 11.45 -13.36
C TRP A 256 -12.29 11.75 -13.68
N ILE A 257 -12.79 11.28 -14.82
CA ILE A 257 -14.24 11.31 -15.13
C ILE A 257 -15.03 10.51 -14.09
N ALA A 258 -14.53 9.35 -13.68
CA ALA A 258 -15.16 8.54 -12.64
C ALA A 258 -15.16 9.24 -11.27
N ILE A 259 -14.06 9.90 -10.90
CA ILE A 259 -13.98 10.71 -9.67
C ILE A 259 -14.99 11.86 -9.70
N ILE A 260 -15.10 12.60 -10.82
CA ILE A 260 -16.09 13.69 -10.96
C ILE A 260 -17.52 13.16 -10.81
N ARG A 261 -17.83 12.03 -11.47
CA ARG A 261 -19.15 11.38 -11.33
C ARG A 261 -19.41 10.95 -9.88
N LEU A 262 -18.42 10.39 -9.20
CA LEU A 262 -18.53 10.01 -7.79
C LEU A 262 -18.81 11.21 -6.90
N VAL A 263 -18.10 12.32 -7.09
CA VAL A 263 -18.34 13.56 -6.32
C VAL A 263 -19.74 14.12 -6.60
N SER A 264 -20.20 14.06 -7.86
CA SER A 264 -21.52 14.57 -8.26
C SER A 264 -22.68 13.81 -7.61
N SER A 265 -22.49 12.52 -7.31
CA SER A 265 -23.48 11.66 -6.67
C SER A 265 -22.87 10.96 -5.44
N MET A 266 -22.30 11.76 -4.54
CA MET A 266 -21.50 11.26 -3.42
C MET A 266 -22.39 10.59 -2.36
N PRO A 267 -22.30 9.26 -2.16
CA PRO A 267 -23.15 8.52 -1.23
C PRO A 267 -22.88 8.92 0.21
N ASN A 268 -23.87 8.79 1.09
CA ASN A 268 -23.58 8.79 2.52
C ASN A 268 -22.90 7.46 2.87
N GLU A 269 -22.04 7.46 3.90
CA GLU A 269 -21.40 6.22 4.32
C GLU A 269 -22.43 5.16 4.73
N SER A 270 -23.57 5.57 5.30
CA SER A 270 -24.69 4.68 5.65
C SER A 270 -25.33 3.97 4.48
N ASP A 271 -25.16 4.49 3.27
CA ASP A 271 -25.71 3.90 2.04
C ASP A 271 -24.77 2.82 1.47
N LEU A 272 -23.53 2.74 1.98
CA LEU A 272 -22.55 1.75 1.55
C LEU A 272 -22.79 0.41 2.23
N HIS A 273 -22.52 -0.68 1.52
CA HIS A 273 -22.61 -2.01 2.12
C HIS A 273 -21.40 -2.26 3.05
N ALA A 274 -21.63 -2.80 4.25
CA ALA A 274 -20.57 -3.02 5.25
C ALA A 274 -19.66 -4.23 4.95
N SER A 275 -20.20 -5.27 4.31
CA SER A 275 -19.50 -6.55 4.14
C SER A 275 -18.10 -6.48 3.49
N PRO A 276 -17.81 -5.64 2.46
CA PRO A 276 -16.45 -5.53 1.92
C PRO A 276 -15.42 -5.05 2.94
N ILE A 277 -15.84 -4.22 3.89
CA ILE A 277 -14.98 -3.66 4.93
C ILE A 277 -14.82 -4.68 6.06
N ASP A 278 -15.93 -5.24 6.53
CA ASP A 278 -15.94 -6.23 7.62
C ASP A 278 -15.16 -7.51 7.23
N ASP A 279 -15.31 -7.95 5.99
CA ASP A 279 -14.58 -9.11 5.48
C ASP A 279 -13.08 -8.80 5.38
N LEU A 280 -12.68 -7.60 4.95
CA LEU A 280 -11.27 -7.20 4.92
C LEU A 280 -10.68 -7.11 6.34
N GLU A 281 -11.40 -6.52 7.30
CA GLU A 281 -10.97 -6.47 8.70
C GLU A 281 -10.79 -7.89 9.25
N THR A 282 -11.69 -8.81 8.89
CA THR A 282 -11.57 -10.24 9.20
C THR A 282 -10.31 -10.86 8.59
N ALA A 283 -10.00 -10.59 7.32
CA ALA A 283 -8.75 -11.06 6.70
C ALA A 283 -7.50 -10.54 7.42
N ILE A 284 -7.47 -9.26 7.79
CA ILE A 284 -6.35 -8.67 8.54
C ILE A 284 -6.18 -9.31 9.92
N ARG A 285 -7.29 -9.64 10.58
CA ARG A 285 -7.35 -10.32 11.88
C ARG A 285 -6.87 -11.77 11.78
N VAL A 286 -7.44 -12.57 10.87
CA VAL A 286 -7.12 -13.99 10.66
C VAL A 286 -5.65 -14.19 10.30
N LEU A 287 -5.08 -13.33 9.46
CA LEU A 287 -3.63 -13.40 9.15
C LEU A 287 -2.74 -13.21 10.38
N GLY A 288 -3.25 -12.59 11.45
CA GLY A 288 -2.70 -12.64 12.80
C GLY A 288 -1.21 -12.27 12.94
N PRO A 289 -0.56 -12.68 14.05
CA PRO A 289 0.89 -12.56 14.23
C PRO A 289 1.72 -13.57 13.41
N ALA A 290 1.12 -14.69 12.98
CA ALA A 290 1.80 -15.72 12.19
C ALA A 290 2.29 -15.18 10.84
N SER A 291 1.63 -14.15 10.30
CA SER A 291 1.96 -13.53 9.00
C SER A 291 2.82 -12.27 9.14
N ARG A 292 3.61 -12.09 10.21
CA ARG A 292 4.45 -10.90 10.44
C ARG A 292 5.42 -10.61 9.28
N SER A 293 6.02 -11.64 8.68
CA SER A 293 6.89 -11.48 7.51
C SER A 293 6.11 -10.92 6.33
N TRP A 294 4.94 -11.48 6.05
CA TRP A 294 4.05 -11.00 4.99
C TRP A 294 3.58 -9.56 5.27
N LYS A 295 3.13 -9.22 6.49
CA LYS A 295 2.70 -7.86 6.85
C LYS A 295 3.79 -6.81 6.63
N THR A 296 5.05 -7.17 6.92
CA THR A 296 6.21 -6.30 6.69
C THR A 296 6.50 -6.12 5.20
N MET A 297 6.43 -7.20 4.41
CA MET A 297 6.63 -7.13 2.95
C MET A 297 5.48 -6.43 2.23
N ALA A 298 4.23 -6.66 2.66
CA ALA A 298 3.03 -6.05 2.11
C ALA A 298 3.07 -4.53 2.24
N ALA A 299 3.70 -3.98 3.30
CA ALA A 299 3.87 -2.54 3.48
C ALA A 299 4.70 -1.86 2.37
N LEU A 300 5.49 -2.63 1.61
CA LEU A 300 6.27 -2.15 0.49
C LEU A 300 5.42 -1.86 -0.75
N PHE A 301 4.20 -2.41 -0.84
CA PHE A 301 3.34 -2.25 -2.01
C PHE A 301 2.43 -1.02 -1.93
N PRO A 302 2.03 -0.43 -3.07
CA PRO A 302 0.96 0.56 -3.13
C PRO A 302 -0.31 0.09 -2.42
N ILE A 303 -1.10 1.02 -1.88
CA ILE A 303 -2.12 0.69 -0.88
C ILE A 303 -3.25 -0.21 -1.39
N ASN A 304 -3.77 0.08 -2.59
CA ASN A 304 -4.85 -0.69 -3.21
C ASN A 304 -4.36 -2.08 -3.62
N LEU A 305 -3.12 -2.19 -4.10
CA LEU A 305 -2.50 -3.49 -4.38
C LEU A 305 -2.24 -4.28 -3.09
N ARG A 306 -1.76 -3.61 -2.04
CA ARG A 306 -1.52 -4.22 -0.73
C ARG A 306 -2.80 -4.86 -0.16
N GLN A 307 -3.95 -4.22 -0.37
CA GLN A 307 -5.25 -4.78 0.01
C GLN A 307 -5.54 -6.07 -0.75
N ASP A 308 -5.43 -6.10 -2.06
CA ASP A 308 -5.71 -7.30 -2.86
C ASP A 308 -4.74 -8.45 -2.57
N LEU A 309 -3.45 -8.15 -2.39
CA LEU A 309 -2.46 -9.14 -1.96
C LEU A 309 -2.77 -9.70 -0.57
N CYS A 310 -3.39 -8.90 0.31
CA CYS A 310 -3.90 -9.34 1.62
C CYS A 310 -5.01 -10.37 1.45
N LEU A 311 -5.98 -10.07 0.59
CA LEU A 311 -7.11 -10.95 0.33
C LEU A 311 -6.67 -12.28 -0.30
N LEU A 312 -5.75 -12.22 -1.27
CA LEU A 312 -5.14 -13.41 -1.88
C LEU A 312 -4.42 -14.23 -0.82
N TYR A 313 -3.52 -13.62 -0.05
CA TYR A 313 -2.74 -14.36 0.94
C TYR A 313 -3.62 -14.96 2.05
N ALA A 314 -4.67 -14.25 2.49
CA ALA A 314 -5.64 -14.76 3.45
C ALA A 314 -6.39 -15.98 2.89
N PHE A 315 -6.87 -15.91 1.65
CA PHE A 315 -7.55 -17.05 1.02
C PHE A 315 -6.64 -18.27 0.92
N PHE A 316 -5.41 -18.09 0.47
CA PHE A 316 -4.46 -19.19 0.33
C PHE A 316 -4.14 -19.82 1.67
N ARG A 317 -3.85 -19.00 2.69
CA ARG A 317 -3.56 -19.52 4.03
C ARG A 317 -4.76 -20.26 4.62
N THR A 318 -5.96 -19.72 4.50
CA THR A 318 -7.16 -20.37 5.00
C THR A 318 -7.49 -21.66 4.24
N ALA A 319 -7.34 -21.68 2.91
CA ALA A 319 -7.58 -22.88 2.12
C ALA A 319 -6.54 -23.97 2.39
N ASP A 320 -5.28 -23.60 2.58
CA ASP A 320 -4.20 -24.49 3.03
C ASP A 320 -4.55 -25.11 4.39
N ASP A 321 -4.88 -24.29 5.39
CA ASP A 321 -5.28 -24.77 6.73
C ASP A 321 -6.53 -25.68 6.68
N LEU A 322 -7.50 -25.40 5.79
CA LEU A 322 -8.69 -26.25 5.59
C LEU A 322 -8.36 -27.64 5.02
N VAL A 323 -7.37 -27.72 4.12
CA VAL A 323 -6.97 -28.98 3.50
C VAL A 323 -6.02 -29.76 4.42
N ASP A 324 -5.13 -29.05 5.10
CA ASP A 324 -4.01 -29.68 5.81
C ASP A 324 -4.29 -30.00 7.28
N ASP A 325 -5.01 -29.11 7.97
CA ASP A 325 -5.13 -29.14 9.44
C ASP A 325 -6.54 -29.56 9.92
N ALA A 326 -7.37 -30.13 9.02
CA ALA A 326 -8.69 -30.62 9.42
C ALA A 326 -8.58 -31.87 10.32
N PRO A 327 -9.52 -32.06 11.29
CA PRO A 327 -9.48 -33.16 12.25
C PRO A 327 -9.36 -34.57 11.67
N THR A 328 -9.87 -34.80 10.46
CA THR A 328 -9.86 -36.11 9.80
C THR A 328 -9.54 -35.98 8.32
N ARG A 329 -8.87 -37.00 7.76
CA ARG A 329 -8.56 -37.08 6.32
C ARG A 329 -9.81 -36.94 5.44
N LYS A 330 -10.93 -37.55 5.86
CA LYS A 330 -12.21 -37.42 5.14
C LYS A 330 -12.70 -35.97 5.09
N GLN A 331 -12.48 -35.21 6.16
CA GLN A 331 -12.82 -33.79 6.19
C GLN A 331 -11.88 -32.96 5.32
N CYS A 332 -10.58 -33.27 5.29
CA CYS A 332 -9.64 -32.66 4.34
C CYS A 332 -10.10 -32.83 2.89
N GLU A 333 -10.47 -34.06 2.50
CA GLU A 333 -10.98 -34.39 1.17
C GLU A 333 -12.29 -33.64 0.85
N GLN A 334 -13.22 -33.58 1.81
CA GLN A 334 -14.47 -32.84 1.66
C GLN A 334 -14.25 -31.32 1.54
N ASN A 335 -13.29 -30.77 2.28
CA ASN A 335 -12.90 -29.37 2.20
C ASN A 335 -12.32 -29.06 0.81
N LEU A 336 -11.45 -29.92 0.28
CA LEU A 336 -10.90 -29.76 -1.08
C LEU A 336 -12.00 -29.81 -2.14
N ILE A 337 -12.98 -30.72 -2.01
CA ILE A 337 -14.15 -30.78 -2.91
C ILE A 337 -14.93 -29.47 -2.84
N THR A 338 -15.15 -28.94 -1.65
CA THR A 338 -15.86 -27.67 -1.42
C THR A 338 -15.11 -26.49 -2.07
N ILE A 339 -13.80 -26.42 -1.89
CA ILE A 339 -12.93 -25.39 -2.49
C ILE A 339 -12.97 -25.49 -4.02
N ARG A 340 -12.82 -26.69 -4.60
CA ARG A 340 -12.89 -26.90 -6.06
C ARG A 340 -14.24 -26.47 -6.63
N ARG A 341 -15.34 -26.79 -5.94
CA ARG A 341 -16.68 -26.38 -6.35
C ARG A 341 -16.82 -24.85 -6.29
N PHE A 342 -16.40 -24.23 -5.20
CA PHE A 342 -16.39 -22.78 -5.04
C PHE A 342 -15.63 -22.09 -6.17
N LEU A 343 -14.39 -22.50 -6.43
CA LEU A 343 -13.57 -21.91 -7.48
C LEU A 343 -14.19 -22.11 -8.87
N ARG A 344 -14.77 -23.28 -9.15
CA ARG A 344 -15.47 -23.52 -10.41
C ARG A 344 -16.65 -22.56 -10.58
N GLU A 345 -17.48 -22.39 -9.56
CA GLU A 345 -18.63 -21.48 -9.60
C GLU A 345 -18.20 -20.02 -9.74
N VAL A 346 -17.17 -19.59 -9.01
CA VAL A 346 -16.63 -18.22 -9.07
C VAL A 346 -16.12 -17.87 -10.48
N PHE A 347 -15.30 -18.73 -11.10
CA PHE A 347 -14.65 -18.44 -12.37
C PHE A 347 -15.47 -18.83 -13.61
N PHE A 348 -16.37 -19.80 -13.48
CA PHE A 348 -17.15 -20.36 -14.60
C PHE A 348 -18.66 -20.33 -14.28
N PRO A 349 -19.29 -19.15 -14.26
CA PRO A 349 -20.73 -19.03 -14.05
C PRO A 349 -21.49 -19.78 -15.16
N LYS A 350 -22.52 -20.56 -14.78
CA LYS A 350 -23.42 -21.19 -15.75
C LYS A 350 -24.36 -20.13 -16.34
N GLN A 351 -24.64 -20.20 -17.63
CA GLN A 351 -25.51 -19.24 -18.34
C GLN A 351 -26.95 -19.19 -17.80
N THR A 352 -27.40 -20.22 -17.09
CA THR A 352 -28.78 -20.38 -16.58
C THR A 352 -28.93 -20.17 -15.07
N THR A 353 -27.88 -19.71 -14.37
CA THR A 353 -27.96 -19.52 -12.91
C THR A 353 -28.92 -18.37 -12.61
N LYS A 354 -30.05 -18.66 -11.94
CA LYS A 354 -30.89 -17.62 -11.35
C LYS A 354 -29.99 -16.72 -10.50
N SER A 355 -30.04 -15.41 -10.74
CA SER A 355 -29.50 -14.44 -9.80
C SER A 355 -30.16 -14.75 -8.45
N TYR A 356 -29.36 -15.08 -7.44
CA TYR A 356 -29.91 -15.21 -6.10
C TYR A 356 -30.15 -13.78 -5.62
N ASP A 357 -31.32 -13.23 -5.96
CA ASP A 357 -31.73 -11.84 -5.74
C ASP A 357 -31.75 -11.43 -4.25
N ASN A 358 -31.44 -12.35 -3.33
CA ASN A 358 -31.40 -12.13 -1.88
C ASN A 358 -30.08 -11.51 -1.38
N LEU A 359 -29.13 -11.13 -2.24
CA LEU A 359 -27.88 -10.47 -1.82
C LEU A 359 -27.91 -8.97 -2.11
N HIS A 360 -28.06 -8.17 -1.06
CA HIS A 360 -27.92 -6.70 -1.08
C HIS A 360 -26.48 -6.21 -1.38
N ASP A 361 -25.49 -7.11 -1.53
CA ASP A 361 -24.08 -6.75 -1.78
C ASP A 361 -23.67 -6.89 -3.25
N LEU A 362 -23.74 -5.79 -4.00
CA LEU A 362 -23.30 -5.71 -5.41
C LEU A 362 -21.79 -5.87 -5.61
N THR A 363 -20.99 -5.94 -4.54
CA THR A 363 -19.54 -6.19 -4.68
C THR A 363 -19.23 -7.67 -4.95
N LEU A 364 -20.12 -8.57 -4.54
CA LEU A 364 -20.00 -10.02 -4.69
C LEU A 364 -20.59 -10.52 -6.01
N PRO A 365 -20.13 -11.68 -6.51
CA PRO A 365 -20.79 -12.33 -7.65
C PRO A 365 -22.19 -12.85 -7.25
N GLY A 366 -23.24 -12.32 -7.88
CA GLY A 366 -24.65 -12.64 -7.56
C GLY A 366 -25.11 -14.04 -7.95
N HIS A 367 -24.31 -14.78 -8.73
CA HIS A 367 -24.59 -16.16 -9.11
C HIS A 367 -24.14 -17.19 -8.07
N ILE A 368 -23.46 -16.76 -6.99
CA ILE A 368 -22.97 -17.63 -5.92
C ILE A 368 -23.99 -17.67 -4.78
N ASN A 369 -24.38 -18.88 -4.37
CA ASN A 369 -25.23 -19.08 -3.20
C ASN A 369 -24.37 -19.06 -1.92
N TRP A 370 -24.27 -17.89 -1.27
CA TRP A 370 -23.45 -17.72 -0.08
C TRP A 370 -24.01 -18.42 1.16
N ASP A 371 -25.34 -18.56 1.28
CA ASP A 371 -25.97 -19.31 2.38
C ASP A 371 -25.57 -20.78 2.33
N HIS A 372 -25.50 -21.35 1.12
CA HIS A 372 -25.00 -22.71 0.92
C HIS A 372 -23.55 -22.85 1.39
N TYR A 373 -22.66 -21.93 1.02
CA TYR A 373 -21.27 -21.95 1.50
C TYR A 373 -21.16 -21.71 3.01
N ALA A 374 -22.07 -20.93 3.60
CA ALA A 374 -22.12 -20.73 5.05
C ALA A 374 -22.40 -22.04 5.81
N THR A 375 -23.14 -22.97 5.20
CA THR A 375 -23.39 -24.32 5.80
C THR A 375 -22.23 -25.29 5.65
N LEU A 376 -21.35 -25.07 4.68
CA LEU A 376 -20.26 -26.00 4.35
C LEU A 376 -18.91 -25.58 4.93
N LEU A 377 -18.69 -24.28 5.06
CA LEU A 377 -17.48 -23.73 5.64
C LEU A 377 -17.59 -23.74 7.17
N PRO A 378 -16.48 -23.93 7.90
CA PRO A 378 -16.52 -24.22 9.33
C PRO A 378 -16.99 -23.05 10.19
N ASN A 379 -16.83 -21.80 9.73
CA ASN A 379 -17.24 -20.61 10.47
C ASN A 379 -17.37 -19.37 9.56
N GLN A 380 -17.90 -18.29 10.14
CA GLN A 380 -18.11 -17.00 9.46
C GLN A 380 -16.80 -16.32 9.04
N ASP A 381 -15.71 -16.51 9.78
CA ASP A 381 -14.41 -15.94 9.41
C ASP A 381 -13.91 -16.53 8.09
N VAL A 382 -13.99 -17.86 7.94
CA VAL A 382 -13.63 -18.55 6.69
C VAL A 382 -14.56 -18.12 5.55
N LEU A 383 -15.86 -17.98 5.80
CA LEU A 383 -16.80 -17.48 4.79
C LEU A 383 -16.41 -16.07 4.31
N ALA A 384 -16.05 -15.17 5.22
CA ALA A 384 -15.59 -13.82 4.90
C ALA A 384 -14.34 -13.83 4.02
N ILE A 385 -13.39 -14.74 4.28
CA ILE A 385 -12.20 -14.93 3.42
C ILE A 385 -12.59 -15.37 2.00
N PHE A 386 -13.55 -16.27 1.86
CA PHE A 386 -14.02 -16.73 0.55
C PHE A 386 -14.77 -15.61 -0.19
N ARG A 387 -15.59 -14.81 0.51
CA ARG A 387 -16.24 -13.61 -0.05
C ARG A 387 -15.21 -12.61 -0.58
N ASN A 388 -14.18 -12.31 0.21
CA ASN A 388 -13.08 -11.45 -0.22
C ASN A 388 -12.40 -11.94 -1.51
N PHE A 389 -12.07 -13.23 -1.57
CA PHE A 389 -11.48 -13.82 -2.76
C PHE A 389 -12.41 -13.67 -3.98
N ALA A 390 -13.70 -13.93 -3.81
CA ALA A 390 -14.68 -13.80 -4.89
C ALA A 390 -14.79 -12.35 -5.42
N ARG A 391 -14.67 -11.33 -4.56
CA ARG A 391 -14.70 -9.90 -4.99
C ARG A 391 -13.61 -9.58 -6.02
N ILE A 392 -12.42 -10.16 -5.84
CA ILE A 392 -11.25 -9.92 -6.69
C ILE A 392 -11.09 -10.93 -7.84
N SER A 393 -11.83 -12.03 -7.81
CA SER A 393 -11.70 -13.14 -8.76
C SER A 393 -11.80 -12.78 -10.25
N HIS A 394 -12.59 -11.75 -10.60
CA HIS A 394 -12.88 -11.38 -11.99
C HIS A 394 -11.66 -10.90 -12.81
N TYR A 395 -10.57 -10.51 -12.15
CA TYR A 395 -9.30 -10.17 -12.79
C TYR A 395 -8.17 -11.17 -12.47
N LEU A 396 -8.47 -12.29 -11.83
CA LEU A 396 -7.51 -13.38 -11.61
C LEU A 396 -7.57 -14.40 -12.77
N CYS A 397 -6.54 -15.24 -12.90
CA CYS A 397 -6.48 -16.26 -13.94
C CYS A 397 -7.09 -17.61 -13.48
N PRO A 398 -8.15 -18.12 -14.14
CA PRO A 398 -8.81 -19.37 -13.74
C PRO A 398 -7.89 -20.60 -13.75
N ARG A 399 -6.95 -20.64 -14.71
CA ARG A 399 -6.01 -21.76 -14.85
C ARG A 399 -5.18 -21.97 -13.58
N ALA A 400 -4.58 -20.90 -13.05
CA ALA A 400 -3.73 -20.99 -11.86
C ALA A 400 -4.53 -21.48 -10.64
N MET A 401 -5.81 -21.10 -10.53
CA MET A 401 -6.67 -21.58 -9.46
C MET A 401 -7.02 -23.07 -9.61
N SER A 402 -7.22 -23.56 -10.83
CA SER A 402 -7.41 -25.00 -11.06
C SER A 402 -6.17 -25.79 -10.65
N GLU A 403 -5.00 -25.38 -11.17
CA GLU A 403 -3.71 -26.02 -10.91
C GLU A 403 -3.35 -26.03 -9.41
N LEU A 404 -3.71 -24.98 -8.67
CA LEU A 404 -3.49 -24.92 -7.23
C LEU A 404 -4.23 -26.03 -6.47
N THR A 405 -5.48 -26.32 -6.86
CA THR A 405 -6.24 -27.39 -6.20
C THR A 405 -5.64 -28.78 -6.46
N ASP A 406 -4.90 -28.93 -7.55
CA ASP A 406 -4.16 -30.17 -7.85
C ASP A 406 -2.94 -30.31 -6.94
N ALA A 407 -2.30 -29.21 -6.54
CA ALA A 407 -1.24 -29.23 -5.54
C ALA A 407 -1.76 -29.70 -4.16
N TRP A 408 -2.91 -29.20 -3.72
CA TRP A 408 -3.55 -29.66 -2.49
C TRP A 408 -3.96 -31.12 -2.56
N GLU A 409 -4.45 -31.59 -3.71
CA GLU A 409 -4.71 -33.02 -3.90
C GLU A 409 -3.43 -33.85 -3.77
N HIS A 410 -2.30 -33.39 -4.34
CA HIS A 410 -1.02 -34.07 -4.20
C HIS A 410 -0.60 -34.21 -2.72
N ASP A 411 -0.76 -33.14 -1.93
CA ASP A 411 -0.46 -33.17 -0.49
C ASP A 411 -1.37 -34.16 0.27
N LEU A 412 -2.67 -34.22 -0.07
CA LEU A 412 -3.60 -35.19 0.52
C LEU A 412 -3.30 -36.64 0.16
N ARG A 413 -2.83 -36.91 -1.07
CA ARG A 413 -2.42 -38.27 -1.46
C ARG A 413 -1.23 -38.73 -0.62
N GLY A 414 -0.33 -37.81 -0.25
CA GLY A 414 0.81 -38.07 0.64
C GLY A 414 1.87 -38.99 0.03
N GLU A 415 1.89 -39.09 -1.30
CA GLU A 415 2.85 -39.90 -2.06
C GLU A 415 4.27 -39.33 -1.96
N PRO A 416 5.31 -40.18 -1.97
CA PRO A 416 6.68 -39.71 -1.92
C PRO A 416 7.06 -38.97 -3.21
N VAL A 417 7.72 -37.83 -3.06
CA VAL A 417 8.40 -37.14 -4.17
C VAL A 417 9.53 -38.04 -4.66
N LYS A 418 9.45 -38.55 -5.90
CA LYS A 418 10.42 -39.55 -6.38
C LYS A 418 11.68 -38.88 -6.93
N LYS A 419 11.48 -37.92 -7.84
CA LYS A 419 12.55 -37.25 -8.58
C LYS A 419 12.55 -35.74 -8.33
N GLN A 420 13.68 -35.09 -8.59
CA GLN A 420 13.79 -33.63 -8.56
C GLN A 420 12.80 -32.94 -9.49
N LYS A 421 12.50 -33.53 -10.65
CA LYS A 421 11.48 -33.00 -11.57
C LYS A 421 10.09 -32.95 -10.92
N ASP A 422 9.77 -33.93 -10.07
CA ASP A 422 8.48 -33.97 -9.36
C ASP A 422 8.41 -32.85 -8.32
N LEU A 423 9.51 -32.60 -7.60
CA LEU A 423 9.63 -31.47 -6.68
C LEU A 423 9.46 -30.12 -7.41
N LEU A 424 10.11 -29.95 -8.56
CA LEU A 424 9.97 -28.76 -9.39
C LEU A 424 8.53 -28.54 -9.84
N ASN A 425 7.86 -29.61 -10.30
CA ASN A 425 6.46 -29.55 -10.72
C ASN A 425 5.54 -29.19 -9.55
N TYR A 426 5.73 -29.81 -8.38
CA TYR A 426 4.99 -29.47 -7.17
C TYR A 426 5.17 -27.99 -6.79
N ALA A 427 6.41 -27.49 -6.74
CA ALA A 427 6.70 -26.10 -6.44
C ALA A 427 6.07 -25.11 -7.44
N ALA A 428 5.98 -25.49 -8.72
CA ALA A 428 5.30 -24.71 -9.74
C ALA A 428 3.77 -24.69 -9.57
N LEU A 429 3.16 -25.81 -9.14
CA LEU A 429 1.71 -25.93 -8.89
C LEU A 429 1.26 -25.17 -7.64
N ILE A 430 2.00 -25.25 -6.54
CA ILE A 430 1.56 -24.63 -5.26
C ILE A 430 1.88 -23.13 -5.20
N SER A 431 3.16 -22.75 -5.32
CA SER A 431 3.59 -21.36 -5.14
C SER A 431 3.77 -20.62 -6.47
N GLY A 432 4.11 -21.35 -7.54
CA GLY A 432 4.18 -20.77 -8.88
C GLY A 432 2.84 -20.19 -9.34
N THR A 433 1.73 -20.91 -9.14
CA THR A 433 0.36 -20.43 -9.42
C THR A 433 -0.02 -19.23 -8.53
N PHE A 434 0.37 -19.23 -7.25
CA PHE A 434 0.20 -18.07 -6.39
C PHE A 434 0.92 -16.82 -6.94
N GLY A 435 2.14 -16.99 -7.44
CA GLY A 435 2.89 -15.92 -8.13
C GLY A 435 2.17 -15.38 -9.37
N GLU A 436 1.55 -16.25 -10.16
CA GLU A 436 0.73 -15.85 -11.32
C GLU A 436 -0.48 -15.00 -10.90
N LEU A 437 -1.17 -15.39 -9.82
CA LEU A 437 -2.35 -14.68 -9.32
C LEU A 437 -1.99 -13.32 -8.72
N CYS A 438 -0.88 -13.24 -7.97
CA CYS A 438 -0.34 -11.96 -7.50
C CYS A 438 -0.01 -11.05 -8.69
N THR A 439 0.54 -11.60 -9.77
CA THR A 439 0.84 -10.84 -10.98
C THR A 439 -0.42 -10.33 -11.67
N CYS A 440 -1.50 -11.12 -11.70
CA CYS A 440 -2.80 -10.66 -12.21
C CYS A 440 -3.32 -9.45 -11.40
N ALA A 441 -3.27 -9.53 -10.07
CA ALA A 441 -3.68 -8.43 -9.19
C ALA A 441 -2.80 -7.17 -9.37
N ILE A 442 -1.47 -7.35 -9.48
CA ILE A 442 -0.53 -6.26 -9.79
C ILE A 442 -0.94 -5.56 -11.08
N MET A 443 -1.12 -6.32 -12.16
CA MET A 443 -1.36 -5.71 -13.46
C MET A 443 -2.73 -5.03 -13.54
N TYR A 444 -3.74 -5.57 -12.84
CA TYR A 444 -5.04 -4.92 -12.67
C TYR A 444 -4.91 -3.59 -11.91
N LYS A 445 -4.34 -3.63 -10.70
CA LYS A 445 -4.26 -2.47 -9.79
C LYS A 445 -3.30 -1.37 -10.23
N THR A 446 -2.37 -1.67 -11.13
CA THR A 446 -1.47 -0.69 -11.75
C THR A 446 -1.99 -0.13 -13.08
N GLY A 447 -3.22 -0.50 -13.49
CA GLY A 447 -3.86 0.00 -14.70
C GLY A 447 -3.33 -0.62 -16.00
N ARG A 448 -2.65 -1.77 -15.93
CA ARG A 448 -2.15 -2.50 -17.11
C ARG A 448 -3.16 -3.49 -17.71
N GLY A 449 -4.34 -3.64 -17.09
CA GLY A 449 -5.49 -4.35 -17.65
C GLY A 449 -5.88 -5.64 -16.92
N ASN A 450 -6.89 -6.31 -17.48
CA ASN A 450 -7.53 -7.51 -16.91
C ASN A 450 -6.92 -8.82 -17.45
N TRP A 451 -6.86 -9.85 -16.61
CA TRP A 451 -6.59 -11.24 -17.03
C TRP A 451 -7.88 -12.02 -17.38
N GLY A 452 -9.08 -11.47 -17.15
CA GLY A 452 -10.39 -12.07 -17.43
C GLY A 452 -10.75 -12.18 -18.94
N LYS A 453 -12.00 -12.60 -19.25
CA LYS A 453 -12.53 -12.98 -20.60
C LYS A 453 -12.55 -11.86 -21.67
N LEU A 454 -11.44 -11.18 -21.95
CA LEU A 454 -11.32 -10.22 -23.04
C LEU A 454 -10.26 -10.67 -24.05
N LYS A 455 -10.59 -10.52 -25.34
CA LYS A 455 -9.80 -10.95 -26.51
C LYS A 455 -8.45 -10.19 -26.70
N ASN A 456 -8.07 -9.29 -25.81
CA ASN A 456 -6.80 -8.55 -25.92
C ASN A 456 -5.64 -9.35 -25.29
N ASN A 457 -5.00 -10.17 -26.12
CA ASN A 457 -3.91 -11.09 -25.77
C ASN A 457 -2.57 -10.41 -25.39
N SER A 458 -2.37 -9.10 -25.61
CA SER A 458 -1.07 -8.45 -25.35
C SER A 458 -0.72 -8.36 -23.86
N VAL A 459 -1.72 -8.31 -22.98
CA VAL A 459 -1.56 -8.23 -21.52
C VAL A 459 -1.25 -9.61 -20.92
N ARG A 460 -1.72 -10.69 -21.56
CA ARG A 460 -1.42 -12.09 -21.21
C ARG A 460 -0.13 -12.56 -21.86
N ASN A 461 0.96 -11.83 -21.62
CA ASN A 461 2.24 -12.31 -22.07
C ASN A 461 2.59 -13.57 -21.27
N ASP A 462 2.50 -14.76 -21.89
CA ASP A 462 2.89 -16.05 -21.29
C ASP A 462 4.29 -15.97 -20.70
N TYR A 463 5.13 -15.10 -21.25
CA TYR A 463 6.43 -14.77 -20.69
C TYR A 463 6.36 -14.22 -19.26
N VAL A 464 5.49 -13.24 -18.99
CA VAL A 464 5.31 -12.62 -17.67
C VAL A 464 4.79 -13.66 -16.66
N LEU A 465 3.77 -14.44 -17.04
CA LEU A 465 3.24 -15.50 -16.16
C LEU A 465 4.26 -16.61 -15.92
N SER A 466 4.98 -17.06 -16.95
CA SER A 466 6.00 -18.10 -16.81
C SER A 466 7.16 -17.67 -15.89
N ARG A 467 7.45 -16.37 -15.83
CA ARG A 467 8.45 -15.79 -14.94
C ARG A 467 7.89 -15.60 -13.53
N ALA A 468 6.63 -15.16 -13.39
CA ALA A 468 5.94 -15.13 -12.09
C ALA A 468 5.86 -16.52 -11.46
N ARG A 469 5.58 -17.55 -12.27
CA ARG A 469 5.63 -18.96 -11.87
C ARG A 469 7.03 -19.36 -11.38
N ALA A 470 8.07 -18.95 -12.10
CA ALA A 470 9.45 -19.19 -11.68
C ALA A 470 9.79 -18.51 -10.34
N THR A 471 9.31 -17.28 -10.11
CA THR A 471 9.45 -16.59 -8.83
C THR A 471 8.82 -17.40 -7.70
N GLY A 472 7.55 -17.80 -7.82
CA GLY A 472 6.88 -18.63 -6.81
C GLY A 472 7.56 -19.97 -6.58
N GLN A 473 7.95 -20.65 -7.67
CA GLN A 473 8.67 -21.92 -7.62
C GLN A 473 9.99 -21.81 -6.82
N CYS A 474 10.78 -20.76 -7.08
CA CYS A 474 12.02 -20.49 -6.36
C CYS A 474 11.78 -20.29 -4.85
N LEU A 475 10.74 -19.53 -4.49
CA LEU A 475 10.38 -19.30 -3.08
C LEU A 475 9.93 -20.59 -2.37
N GLN A 476 9.20 -21.46 -3.07
CA GLN A 476 8.76 -22.73 -2.50
C GLN A 476 9.91 -23.70 -2.27
N LEU A 477 10.87 -23.78 -3.20
CA LEU A 477 12.07 -24.60 -3.03
C LEU A 477 12.87 -24.16 -1.79
N ILE A 478 12.97 -22.84 -1.55
CA ILE A 478 13.60 -22.30 -0.34
C ILE A 478 12.81 -22.67 0.92
N ASN A 479 11.48 -22.58 0.89
CA ASN A 479 10.64 -22.99 2.02
C ASN A 479 10.87 -24.46 2.36
N ILE A 480 10.82 -25.34 1.35
CA ILE A 480 11.05 -26.78 1.51
C ILE A 480 12.45 -27.06 2.05
N ALA A 481 13.49 -26.41 1.50
CA ALA A 481 14.85 -26.58 1.98
C ALA A 481 15.04 -26.12 3.44
N ARG A 482 14.37 -25.03 3.83
CA ARG A 482 14.41 -24.47 5.19
C ARG A 482 13.68 -25.35 6.21
N ASP A 483 12.59 -25.98 5.81
CA ASP A 483 11.62 -26.59 6.72
C ASP A 483 11.70 -28.12 6.78
N VAL A 484 12.74 -28.77 6.23
CA VAL A 484 12.88 -30.25 6.22
C VAL A 484 12.59 -30.91 7.58
N VAL A 485 13.11 -30.38 8.69
CA VAL A 485 12.81 -30.89 10.04
C VAL A 485 11.37 -30.61 10.45
N ALA A 486 10.93 -29.36 10.28
CA ALA A 486 9.60 -28.94 10.69
C ALA A 486 8.50 -29.72 9.95
N ASP A 487 8.67 -29.92 8.64
CA ASP A 487 7.79 -30.74 7.79
C ASP A 487 7.77 -32.18 8.28
N SER A 488 8.92 -32.78 8.56
CA SER A 488 9.02 -34.15 9.08
C SER A 488 8.25 -34.34 10.39
N LEU A 489 8.35 -33.39 11.32
CA LEU A 489 7.68 -33.45 12.62
C LEU A 489 6.15 -33.44 12.51
N VAL A 490 5.60 -32.81 11.47
CA VAL A 490 4.15 -32.81 11.17
C VAL A 490 3.76 -33.90 10.17
N GLY A 491 4.67 -34.83 9.87
CA GLY A 491 4.42 -35.94 8.97
C GLY A 491 4.34 -35.52 7.50
N ARG A 492 5.16 -34.56 7.07
CA ARG A 492 5.39 -34.16 5.67
C ARG A 492 6.82 -34.45 5.25
N CYS A 493 7.04 -34.77 3.98
CA CYS A 493 8.37 -34.99 3.44
C CYS A 493 8.39 -34.67 1.94
N TYR A 494 9.01 -33.54 1.61
CA TYR A 494 9.16 -33.09 0.22
C TYR A 494 10.56 -33.40 -0.36
N VAL A 495 11.44 -33.99 0.45
CA VAL A 495 12.78 -34.42 0.00
C VAL A 495 12.60 -35.55 -1.02
N PRO A 496 13.14 -35.41 -2.25
CA PRO A 496 13.04 -36.48 -3.25
C PRO A 496 13.72 -37.78 -2.80
N LEU A 497 13.09 -38.93 -3.07
CA LEU A 497 13.68 -40.25 -2.80
C LEU A 497 15.04 -40.41 -3.47
N GLN A 498 15.23 -39.84 -4.66
CA GLN A 498 16.52 -39.83 -5.37
C GLN A 498 17.67 -39.13 -4.63
N TYR A 499 17.38 -38.35 -3.57
CA TYR A 499 18.42 -37.76 -2.73
C TYR A 499 18.82 -38.66 -1.56
N MET A 500 17.98 -39.63 -1.21
CA MET A 500 18.17 -40.52 -0.07
C MET A 500 19.09 -41.69 -0.43
N PRO A 501 19.91 -42.19 0.51
CA PRO A 501 20.72 -43.38 0.31
C PRO A 501 19.85 -44.61 0.09
N TYR A 502 20.37 -45.62 -0.60
CA TYR A 502 19.67 -46.90 -0.78
C TYR A 502 19.72 -47.72 0.53
N PRO A 503 18.60 -48.34 0.96
CA PRO A 503 17.25 -48.24 0.38
C PRO A 503 16.56 -46.91 0.78
N SER A 504 16.12 -46.14 -0.21
CA SER A 504 15.59 -44.77 0.00
C SER A 504 14.31 -44.73 0.84
N LEU A 505 13.55 -45.83 0.84
CA LEU A 505 12.28 -45.91 1.54
C LEU A 505 12.45 -45.93 3.07
N ASP A 506 13.57 -46.44 3.59
CA ASP A 506 13.86 -46.45 5.02
C ASP A 506 14.05 -45.01 5.52
N MET A 507 14.83 -44.22 4.79
CA MET A 507 15.04 -42.81 5.08
C MET A 507 13.73 -42.01 4.98
N TYR A 508 12.92 -42.30 3.96
CA TYR A 508 11.59 -41.71 3.82
C TYR A 508 10.68 -42.07 5.00
N HIS A 509 10.70 -43.32 5.46
CA HIS A 509 9.92 -43.77 6.60
C HIS A 509 10.32 -43.02 7.88
N ILE A 510 11.62 -42.85 8.14
CA ILE A 510 12.13 -42.05 9.28
C ILE A 510 11.58 -40.62 9.24
N LEU A 511 11.66 -39.96 8.09
CA LEU A 511 11.24 -38.57 7.93
C LEU A 511 9.71 -38.38 7.94
N LYS A 512 8.95 -39.23 7.24
CA LYS A 512 7.50 -39.03 7.02
C LYS A 512 6.65 -39.75 8.07
N VAL A 513 6.96 -41.01 8.37
CA VAL A 513 6.09 -41.91 9.14
C VAL A 513 6.48 -41.91 10.61
N ALA A 514 7.75 -42.20 10.91
CA ALA A 514 8.26 -42.19 12.28
C ALA A 514 8.37 -40.76 12.85
N ARG A 515 8.51 -39.75 11.98
CA ARG A 515 8.63 -38.32 12.35
C ARG A 515 9.80 -38.06 13.29
N THR A 516 10.91 -38.77 13.07
CA THR A 516 12.14 -38.71 13.89
C THR A 516 13.32 -38.19 13.06
N PRO A 517 13.25 -36.96 12.53
CA PRO A 517 14.25 -36.45 11.59
C PRO A 517 15.67 -36.38 12.17
N LEU A 518 15.80 -36.24 13.48
CA LEU A 518 17.10 -36.17 14.15
C LEU A 518 17.92 -37.47 14.02
N LEU A 519 17.28 -38.62 13.81
CA LEU A 519 17.96 -39.90 13.58
C LEU A 519 18.72 -39.94 12.25
N VAL A 520 18.35 -39.10 11.28
CA VAL A 520 19.00 -38.99 9.97
C VAL A 520 20.39 -38.34 10.08
N GLY A 521 20.62 -37.57 11.15
CA GLY A 521 21.84 -36.80 11.37
C GLY A 521 21.83 -35.46 10.63
N GLU A 522 22.35 -34.42 11.29
CA GLU A 522 22.31 -33.04 10.79
C GLU A 522 23.02 -32.87 9.45
N HIS A 523 24.14 -33.56 9.23
CA HIS A 523 24.90 -33.49 7.97
C HIS A 523 24.07 -33.98 6.77
N THR A 524 23.38 -35.11 6.93
CA THR A 524 22.54 -35.70 5.88
C THR A 524 21.35 -34.80 5.57
N LEU A 525 20.66 -34.31 6.61
CA LEU A 525 19.54 -33.36 6.44
C LEU A 525 19.99 -32.08 5.72
N LYS A 526 21.13 -31.51 6.13
CA LYS A 526 21.71 -30.33 5.50
C LYS A 526 22.08 -30.58 4.03
N SER A 527 22.55 -31.78 3.70
CA SER A 527 22.86 -32.16 2.32
C SER A 527 21.61 -32.16 1.42
N PHE A 528 20.45 -32.59 1.94
CA PHE A 528 19.18 -32.53 1.21
C PHE A 528 18.78 -31.08 0.95
N SER A 529 18.84 -30.23 1.97
CA SER A 529 18.52 -28.80 1.82
C SER A 529 19.45 -28.10 0.83
N ILE A 530 20.75 -28.37 0.85
CA ILE A 530 21.72 -27.78 -0.11
C ILE A 530 21.38 -28.19 -1.54
N ARG A 531 21.03 -29.46 -1.78
CA ARG A 531 20.62 -29.93 -3.12
C ARG A 531 19.35 -29.21 -3.60
N ILE A 532 18.36 -29.02 -2.73
CA ILE A 532 17.11 -28.31 -3.05
C ILE A 532 17.38 -26.81 -3.29
N LEU A 533 18.26 -26.18 -2.50
CA LEU A 533 18.69 -24.80 -2.72
C LEU A 533 19.38 -24.62 -4.08
N GLY A 534 20.20 -25.58 -4.50
CA GLY A 534 20.79 -25.58 -5.84
C GLY A 534 19.75 -25.56 -6.97
N LEU A 535 18.54 -26.09 -6.75
CA LEU A 535 17.43 -25.96 -7.72
C LEU A 535 16.84 -24.56 -7.74
N ALA A 536 16.69 -23.95 -6.57
CA ALA A 536 16.24 -22.56 -6.47
C ALA A 536 17.21 -21.63 -7.20
N ASP A 537 18.52 -21.84 -7.02
CA ASP A 537 19.58 -21.07 -7.69
C ASP A 537 19.49 -21.17 -9.22
N GLN A 538 19.26 -22.37 -9.76
CA GLN A 538 19.09 -22.58 -11.22
C GLN A 538 17.89 -21.82 -11.82
N ILE A 539 16.86 -21.55 -11.02
CA ILE A 539 15.63 -20.87 -11.46
C ILE A 539 15.68 -19.36 -11.15
N SER A 540 16.56 -18.96 -10.24
CA SER A 540 16.62 -17.60 -9.69
C SER A 540 16.81 -16.52 -10.76
N ASP A 541 17.65 -16.75 -11.78
CA ASP A 541 17.86 -15.81 -12.89
C ASP A 541 16.58 -15.58 -13.70
N LYS A 542 15.82 -16.64 -13.97
CA LYS A 542 14.53 -16.56 -14.66
C LYS A 542 13.51 -15.80 -13.80
N ALA A 543 13.49 -16.07 -12.49
CA ALA A 543 12.63 -15.39 -11.54
C ALA A 543 12.93 -13.89 -11.45
N GLN A 544 14.22 -13.50 -11.35
CA GLN A 544 14.64 -12.10 -11.26
C GLN A 544 14.31 -11.31 -12.51
N LYS A 545 14.59 -11.87 -13.70
CA LYS A 545 14.18 -11.27 -14.97
C LYS A 545 12.67 -11.06 -15.06
N GLY A 546 11.88 -11.93 -14.40
CA GLY A 546 10.46 -11.75 -14.14
C GLY A 546 10.08 -10.41 -13.56
N ILE A 547 10.81 -10.01 -12.53
CA ILE A 547 10.54 -8.79 -11.76
C ILE A 547 10.76 -7.56 -12.64
N ASP A 548 11.75 -7.59 -13.54
CA ASP A 548 12.02 -6.48 -14.49
C ASP A 548 10.87 -6.26 -15.49
N GLY A 549 10.04 -7.29 -15.73
CA GLY A 549 8.87 -7.20 -16.61
C GLY A 549 7.61 -6.65 -15.96
N LEU A 550 7.63 -6.38 -14.65
CA LEU A 550 6.48 -5.85 -13.91
C LEU A 550 6.42 -4.32 -13.97
N PRO A 551 5.30 -3.69 -13.63
CA PRO A 551 5.20 -2.23 -13.51
C PRO A 551 6.27 -1.67 -12.56
N GLU A 552 6.94 -0.58 -12.95
CA GLU A 552 8.05 0.03 -12.21
C GLU A 552 7.72 0.26 -10.72
N GLU A 553 6.50 0.72 -10.44
CA GLU A 553 5.96 1.02 -9.11
C GLU A 553 5.87 -0.18 -8.13
N VAL A 554 6.07 -1.42 -8.61
CA VAL A 554 6.10 -2.61 -7.74
C VAL A 554 7.40 -3.39 -7.81
N GLN A 555 8.30 -3.09 -8.76
CA GLN A 555 9.46 -3.93 -9.00
C GLN A 555 10.37 -4.00 -7.77
N ASP A 556 10.69 -2.87 -7.15
CA ASP A 556 11.61 -2.83 -6.00
C ASP A 556 11.01 -3.50 -4.75
N SER A 557 9.70 -3.39 -4.57
CA SER A 557 8.97 -4.09 -3.51
C SER A 557 9.03 -5.61 -3.68
N ILE A 558 8.90 -6.09 -4.92
CA ILE A 558 8.99 -7.52 -5.25
C ILE A 558 10.44 -8.00 -5.16
N ARG A 559 11.42 -7.21 -5.62
CA ARG A 559 12.85 -7.52 -5.44
C ARG A 559 13.19 -7.64 -3.95
N ALA A 560 12.76 -6.69 -3.13
CA ALA A 560 12.96 -6.74 -1.68
C ALA A 560 12.37 -8.02 -1.08
N ALA A 561 11.12 -8.35 -1.42
CA ALA A 561 10.47 -9.55 -0.93
C ALA A 561 11.20 -10.84 -1.37
N PHE A 562 11.59 -10.91 -2.65
CA PHE A 562 12.30 -12.04 -3.22
C PHE A 562 13.67 -12.23 -2.56
N GLU A 563 14.47 -11.17 -2.45
CA GLU A 563 15.80 -11.24 -1.85
C GLU A 563 15.78 -11.57 -0.35
N ILE A 564 14.78 -11.09 0.39
CA ILE A 564 14.59 -11.48 1.81
C ILE A 564 14.44 -12.99 1.93
N TYR A 565 13.70 -13.61 1.01
CA TYR A 565 13.56 -15.06 0.97
C TYR A 565 14.84 -15.75 0.49
N MET A 566 15.50 -15.25 -0.56
CA MET A 566 16.78 -15.80 -1.03
C MET A 566 17.85 -15.81 0.07
N ALA A 567 17.84 -14.82 0.97
CA ALA A 567 18.76 -14.75 2.10
C ALA A 567 18.60 -15.91 3.11
N ILE A 568 17.50 -16.68 3.07
CA ILE A 568 17.32 -17.89 3.89
C ILE A 568 18.34 -18.96 3.50
N GLY A 569 18.67 -19.12 2.22
CA GLY A 569 19.61 -20.14 1.74
C GLY A 569 20.99 -20.01 2.41
N PRO A 570 21.69 -18.88 2.26
CA PRO A 570 22.94 -18.62 2.97
C PRO A 570 22.82 -18.69 4.50
N THR A 571 21.67 -18.26 5.06
CA THR A 571 21.42 -18.36 6.51
C THR A 571 21.37 -19.81 6.98
N LEU A 572 20.76 -20.70 6.19
CA LEU A 572 20.69 -22.14 6.47
C LEU A 572 22.07 -22.80 6.30
N ILE A 573 22.80 -22.44 5.24
CA ILE A 573 24.13 -23.00 4.95
C ILE A 573 25.13 -22.62 6.04
N ASN A 574 25.13 -21.37 6.49
CA ASN A 574 26.09 -20.85 7.48
C ASN A 574 25.68 -21.11 8.93
N ALA A 575 24.54 -21.77 9.18
CA ALA A 575 24.14 -22.12 10.53
C ALA A 575 25.14 -23.13 11.14
N PRO A 576 25.48 -23.00 12.45
CA PRO A 576 26.47 -23.86 13.12
C PRO A 576 26.03 -25.32 13.21
N GLY A 577 24.72 -25.59 13.16
CA GLY A 577 24.11 -26.91 13.02
C GLY A 577 22.93 -26.86 12.05
N PHE A 578 22.13 -27.92 11.98
CA PHE A 578 20.90 -27.92 11.17
C PHE A 578 19.70 -27.42 11.99
N PRO A 579 19.22 -26.17 11.78
CA PRO A 579 18.19 -25.59 12.62
C PRO A 579 16.83 -26.23 12.35
N LEU A 580 15.94 -26.23 13.36
CA LEU A 580 14.53 -26.55 13.16
C LEU A 580 13.90 -25.66 12.06
N ARG A 581 14.30 -24.38 12.04
CA ARG A 581 13.90 -23.42 11.00
C ARG A 581 14.90 -22.27 10.91
N ALA A 582 15.57 -22.12 9.77
CA ALA A 582 16.44 -20.97 9.54
C ALA A 582 15.63 -19.66 9.41
N LYS A 583 16.07 -18.60 10.08
CA LYS A 583 15.40 -17.29 10.07
C LYS A 583 16.38 -16.18 9.76
N VAL A 584 16.08 -15.39 8.74
CA VAL A 584 16.80 -14.15 8.45
C VAL A 584 16.52 -13.14 9.56
N SER A 585 17.55 -12.54 10.14
CA SER A 585 17.38 -11.57 11.23
C SER A 585 16.58 -10.34 10.78
N LYS A 586 15.78 -9.75 11.68
CA LYS A 586 14.99 -8.54 11.35
C LYS A 586 15.84 -7.40 10.78
N ARG A 587 17.06 -7.23 11.31
CA ARG A 587 18.01 -6.21 10.83
C ARG A 587 18.42 -6.46 9.39
N GLN A 588 18.71 -7.71 9.03
CA GLN A 588 19.05 -8.08 7.67
C GLN A 588 17.85 -7.94 6.72
N GLN A 589 16.63 -8.30 7.15
CA GLN A 589 15.42 -8.06 6.36
C GLN A 589 15.20 -6.56 6.08
N GLN A 590 15.33 -5.72 7.11
CA GLN A 590 15.22 -4.26 6.99
C GLN A 590 16.31 -3.68 6.08
N TRP A 591 17.54 -4.18 6.20
CA TRP A 591 18.66 -3.78 5.35
C TRP A 591 18.43 -4.15 3.88
N ILE A 592 17.99 -5.38 3.59
CA ILE A 592 17.65 -5.81 2.23
C ILE A 592 16.53 -4.94 1.67
N ALA A 593 15.45 -4.73 2.43
CA ALA A 593 14.34 -3.88 2.01
C ALA A 593 14.83 -2.45 1.71
N LEU A 594 15.58 -1.82 2.62
CA LEU A 594 16.15 -0.50 2.40
C LEU A 594 17.03 -0.45 1.14
N ARG A 595 17.90 -1.45 0.97
CA ARG A 595 18.81 -1.57 -0.17
C ARG A 595 18.08 -1.65 -1.51
N CYS A 596 17.04 -2.47 -1.60
CA CYS A 596 16.24 -2.63 -2.81
C CYS A 596 15.41 -1.38 -3.11
N ILE A 597 14.71 -0.86 -2.10
CA ILE A 597 13.75 0.26 -2.25
C ILE A 597 14.46 1.57 -2.63
N TYR A 598 15.65 1.83 -2.07
CA TYR A 598 16.40 3.06 -2.33
C TYR A 598 17.50 2.89 -3.39
N GLY A 599 17.53 1.75 -4.09
CA GLY A 599 18.41 1.55 -5.23
C GLY A 599 19.91 1.51 -4.88
N PHE A 600 20.27 1.21 -3.63
CA PHE A 600 21.66 0.93 -3.27
C PHE A 600 22.09 -0.38 -3.93
N ARG A 601 22.55 -0.33 -5.19
CA ARG A 601 23.03 -1.48 -5.96
C ARG A 601 24.56 -1.51 -5.98
N GLY A 602 25.13 -2.71 -6.04
CA GLY A 602 26.58 -2.91 -6.24
C GLY A 602 27.50 -2.35 -5.14
N SER A 603 28.52 -1.58 -5.54
CA SER A 603 29.59 -1.05 -4.69
C SER A 603 29.09 -0.09 -3.60
N VAL A 604 28.10 0.76 -3.92
CA VAL A 604 27.48 1.69 -2.95
C VAL A 604 26.75 0.92 -1.85
N ALA A 605 26.06 -0.16 -2.21
CA ALA A 605 25.40 -1.02 -1.24
C ALA A 605 26.38 -1.69 -0.28
N ARG A 606 27.54 -2.14 -0.78
CA ARG A 606 28.61 -2.72 0.04
C ARG A 606 29.20 -1.67 0.99
N ALA A 607 29.50 -0.48 0.50
CA ALA A 607 30.03 0.61 1.33
C ALA A 607 29.05 1.04 2.43
N VAL A 608 27.76 1.20 2.11
CA VAL A 608 26.74 1.57 3.10
C VAL A 608 26.43 0.40 4.04
N ALA A 609 26.43 -0.85 3.58
CA ALA A 609 26.27 -2.03 4.46
C ALA A 609 27.41 -2.12 5.49
N THR A 610 28.65 -1.94 5.06
CA THR A 610 29.82 -1.93 5.94
C THR A 610 29.69 -0.80 6.97
N LYS A 611 29.37 0.43 6.53
CA LYS A 611 29.17 1.58 7.42
C LYS A 611 28.00 1.40 8.40
N PHE A 612 26.89 0.82 7.94
CA PHE A 612 25.75 0.49 8.79
C PHE A 612 26.12 -0.57 9.84
N SER A 613 26.84 -1.62 9.44
CA SER A 613 27.32 -2.66 10.36
C SER A 613 28.29 -2.11 11.40
N GLU A 614 29.19 -1.21 11.00
CA GLU A 614 30.10 -0.47 11.89
C GLU A 614 29.30 0.35 12.89
N ALA A 615 28.37 1.19 12.42
CA ALA A 615 27.54 2.03 13.29
C ALA A 615 26.74 1.20 14.31
N VAL A 616 26.07 0.13 13.84
CA VAL A 616 25.31 -0.77 14.72
C VAL A 616 26.22 -1.46 15.74
N SER A 617 27.44 -1.85 15.36
CA SER A 617 28.41 -2.44 16.29
C SER A 617 28.91 -1.46 17.35
N VAL A 618 29.01 -0.17 17.00
CA VAL A 618 29.40 0.90 17.92
C VAL A 618 28.29 1.15 18.92
N TYR A 619 27.04 1.25 18.45
CA TYR A 619 25.88 1.40 19.33
C TYR A 619 25.65 0.18 20.23
N SER A 620 25.81 -1.05 19.73
CA SER A 620 25.67 -2.25 20.56
C SER A 620 26.76 -2.36 21.62
N ARG A 621 28.01 -1.96 21.29
CA ARG A 621 29.11 -1.90 22.26
C ARG A 621 28.89 -0.80 23.30
N ALA A 622 28.39 0.37 22.90
CA ALA A 622 28.04 1.45 23.81
C ALA A 622 26.91 1.03 24.77
N PHE A 623 25.90 0.34 24.27
CA PHE A 623 24.78 -0.15 25.08
C PHE A 623 25.19 -1.26 26.06
N ALA A 624 26.06 -2.18 25.64
CA ALA A 624 26.62 -3.21 26.52
C ALA A 624 27.51 -2.61 27.62
N ARG A 625 28.28 -1.56 27.31
CA ARG A 625 29.06 -0.80 28.31
C ARG A 625 28.15 -0.11 29.32
N LEU A 626 27.06 0.51 28.87
CA LEU A 626 26.07 1.15 29.75
C LEU A 626 25.33 0.13 30.63
N SER A 627 25.00 -1.07 30.11
CA SER A 627 24.37 -2.11 30.92
C SER A 627 25.32 -2.72 31.95
N ASN A 628 26.60 -2.85 31.62
CA ASN A 628 27.62 -3.36 32.54
C ASN A 628 27.99 -2.32 33.61
N ALA A 629 28.02 -1.02 33.26
CA ALA A 629 28.18 0.06 34.23
C ALA A 629 27.02 0.11 35.24
N ARG A 630 25.79 -0.19 34.80
CA ARG A 630 24.61 -0.32 35.71
C ARG A 630 24.67 -1.52 36.65
N LYS A 631 25.40 -2.58 36.29
CA LYS A 631 25.60 -3.76 37.15
C LYS A 631 26.79 -3.62 38.10
N ALA A 632 27.71 -2.70 37.83
CA ALA A 632 28.91 -2.45 38.63
C ALA A 632 28.74 -1.32 39.66
N ALA A 633 27.58 -0.65 39.72
CA ALA A 633 27.32 0.36 40.75
C ALA A 633 27.12 -0.33 42.12
N PRO A 634 27.96 -0.05 43.13
CA PRO A 634 27.83 -0.68 44.44
C PRO A 634 26.57 -0.15 45.17
N ARG A 635 25.76 -1.07 45.70
CA ARG A 635 24.70 -0.75 46.67
C ARG A 635 25.35 -0.29 47.98
N ALA A 636 25.57 1.01 48.12
CA ALA A 636 25.91 1.62 49.40
C ALA A 636 24.61 1.86 50.22
N ILE A 637 24.43 0.98 51.20
CA ILE A 637 23.90 1.17 52.56
C ILE A 637 23.05 2.42 52.82
N ALA A 638 21.81 2.20 53.26
CA ALA A 638 21.11 3.11 54.18
C ALA A 638 20.48 2.28 55.31
N SER A 639 21.27 2.05 56.35
CA SER A 639 20.84 1.74 57.70
C SER A 639 21.21 2.95 58.57
N ALA A 640 20.23 3.74 58.99
CA ALA A 640 20.20 4.51 60.24
C ALA A 640 19.06 5.55 60.23
N ILE A 641 18.19 5.43 61.23
CA ILE A 641 17.16 6.36 61.76
C ILE A 641 15.84 6.41 60.97
#